data_AF-A0A943LF02-F1
#
_entry.id   AF-A0A943LF02-F1
#
_cell.length_a   1.000
_cell.length_b   1.000
_cell.length_c   1.000
_cell.angle_alpha   90.00
_cell.angle_beta   90.00
_cell.angle_gamma   90.00
#
_symmetry.space_group_name_H-M   'P 1'
#
loop_
_entity.id
_entity.type
_entity.pdbx_description
1 polymer ?
#
loop_
_entity_poly.entity_id
_entity_poly.type
_entity_poly.pdbx_seq_one_letter_code
_entity_poly.pdbx_strand_id
1 'polypeptide(L)'
;MNRFNKFVYDNLDYEYKRKNLYLYEVADLQEKIKNANESEKVELKNKLKELKKNKKDHQYNKALAEFKNREKLFLKELDEKVKSYQLTNGTSNKKVNGLEIRHFKAKEKLGFYEKYINLTYDAELIYEQSKVEIIQIPPVIEFAKDSKKELDKAQKALSELSDDDNKKFQEEFNKFKEKENRILKEDIKIVKSRHSEGLISEKAEGEAIRRLKRSKKDRILVKSFESKKTYYNEIVKNKKHELSKTLKQKINTVNINVADIRRTVPVEVDKTIPIVSYLTVLIPGLGQLINKQYIKSIIMFLATIYIYLIAIPYSLGFGNYKGEGIAGLITLAKGAGKLDRSIIFMVEGIVAIAFLVIALVLLVLSFKDVNKVEKEEIKGARVRSWCETRQSLSEDGLPYLVSMPALVIIIFIVFIPIVTTILLSITGMDPEHQAKFSWDIISNYKMIALGEGMAGSIFWKILGWTIIWTLGATTLAIFIGFALALLLNNERIKGKTFFRSVYLLPWAVPAFITILFFSILSSPNGVLTEMLRGVFGEGLQIKNDPFVSKVVLICIQGWLGSSYIFLLATGVLQSINKDLYEAADIDGASAFKKLIKITIPLVLFQTAPLLVGQYTFNFNNFSNIYLFNSGGPFNPVVYGNLAGETDILIS
;
A
#
# COMPACT_ATOMS: atom_id res chain seq x y z
N MET A 1 -33.71 9.34 -11.91
CA MET A 1 -33.02 10.64 -11.72
C MET A 1 -33.61 11.65 -12.69
N ASN A 2 -34.61 12.42 -12.24
CA ASN A 2 -35.22 13.55 -12.96
C ASN A 2 -36.20 14.33 -12.04
N ARG A 3 -36.08 14.14 -10.73
CA ARG A 3 -37.02 14.62 -9.70
C ARG A 3 -36.22 15.10 -8.51
N PHE A 4 -36.78 16.09 -7.82
CA PHE A 4 -36.28 16.55 -6.54
C PHE A 4 -36.90 15.72 -5.43
N ASN A 5 -36.11 15.39 -4.40
CA ASN A 5 -36.62 14.77 -3.18
C ASN A 5 -37.11 15.87 -2.23
N LYS A 6 -38.12 15.61 -1.41
CA LYS A 6 -38.56 16.57 -0.36
C LYS A 6 -37.52 16.81 0.72
N PHE A 7 -36.69 15.79 0.97
CA PHE A 7 -35.62 15.81 1.93
C PHE A 7 -34.25 15.84 1.24
N VAL A 8 -33.26 16.32 1.97
CA VAL A 8 -31.84 16.28 1.62
C VAL A 8 -31.09 15.50 2.70
N TYR A 9 -30.01 14.85 2.30
CA TYR A 9 -29.20 14.02 3.18
C TYR A 9 -27.81 14.63 3.34
N ASP A 10 -27.25 14.61 4.54
CA ASP A 10 -25.86 15.02 4.76
C ASP A 10 -24.86 13.90 4.38
N ASN A 11 -23.57 14.10 4.66
CA ASN A 11 -22.54 13.11 4.32
C ASN A 11 -22.53 11.88 5.24
N LEU A 12 -23.39 11.87 6.27
CA LEU A 12 -23.61 10.76 7.20
C LEU A 12 -24.98 10.09 6.97
N ASP A 13 -25.65 10.43 5.87
CA ASP A 13 -26.99 9.96 5.48
C ASP A 13 -28.10 10.34 6.48
N TYR A 14 -27.91 11.37 7.31
CA TYR A 14 -29.01 11.92 8.11
C TYR A 14 -29.96 12.75 7.25
N GLU A 15 -31.26 12.62 7.53
CA GLU A 15 -32.32 13.28 6.77
C GLU A 15 -32.64 14.68 7.30
N TYR A 16 -32.75 15.64 6.38
CA TYR A 16 -33.12 17.02 6.68
C TYR A 16 -34.21 17.54 5.73
N LYS A 17 -35.09 18.40 6.25
CA LYS A 17 -36.12 19.09 5.45
C LYS A 17 -35.50 20.17 4.58
N ARG A 18 -35.94 20.32 3.33
CA ARG A 18 -35.46 21.43 2.48
C ARG A 18 -35.75 22.81 3.09
N LYS A 19 -34.74 23.67 3.10
CA LYS A 19 -34.85 25.11 3.37
C LYS A 19 -35.25 25.89 2.11
N ASN A 20 -34.85 25.39 0.94
CA ASN A 20 -35.29 25.92 -0.34
C ASN A 20 -36.74 25.57 -0.63
N LEU A 21 -37.64 26.50 -0.26
CA LEU A 21 -39.07 26.34 -0.39
C LEU A 21 -39.51 26.13 -1.84
N TYR A 22 -38.85 26.79 -2.81
CA TYR A 22 -39.15 26.60 -4.23
C TYR A 22 -38.86 25.15 -4.66
N LEU A 23 -37.70 24.59 -4.30
CA LEU A 23 -37.37 23.20 -4.64
C LEU A 23 -38.24 22.20 -3.88
N TYR A 24 -38.65 22.54 -2.65
CA TYR A 24 -39.59 21.74 -1.88
C TYR A 24 -40.96 21.66 -2.57
N GLU A 25 -41.54 22.79 -2.99
CA GLU A 25 -42.81 22.83 -3.72
C GLU A 25 -42.74 22.08 -5.05
N VAL A 26 -41.62 22.23 -5.78
CA VAL A 26 -41.37 21.45 -7.00
C VAL A 26 -41.33 19.94 -6.69
N ALA A 27 -40.65 19.53 -5.63
CA ALA A 27 -40.58 18.13 -5.21
C ALA A 27 -41.96 17.59 -4.79
N ASP A 28 -42.73 18.37 -4.03
CA ASP A 28 -44.09 18.03 -3.59
C ASP A 28 -45.06 17.85 -4.76
N LEU A 29 -45.05 18.77 -5.73
CA LEU A 29 -45.83 18.64 -6.96
C LEU A 29 -45.40 17.42 -7.77
N GLN A 30 -44.09 17.14 -7.88
CA GLN A 30 -43.59 15.96 -8.60
C GLN A 30 -44.01 14.63 -7.95
N GLU A 31 -44.09 14.60 -6.62
CA GLU A 31 -44.58 13.45 -5.86
C GLU A 31 -46.10 13.29 -6.01
N LYS A 32 -46.87 14.38 -5.86
CA LYS A 32 -48.32 14.38 -6.08
C LYS A 32 -48.69 13.91 -7.49
N ILE A 33 -47.99 14.38 -8.53
CA ILE A 33 -48.19 13.92 -9.93
C ILE A 33 -47.97 12.41 -10.08
N LYS A 34 -47.05 11.82 -9.29
CA LYS A 34 -46.78 10.39 -9.35
C LYS A 34 -47.94 9.57 -8.80
N ASN A 35 -48.58 10.07 -7.75
CA ASN A 35 -49.60 9.34 -6.98
C ASN A 35 -51.03 9.69 -7.41
N ALA A 36 -51.21 10.71 -8.25
CA ALA A 36 -52.50 11.21 -8.73
C ALA A 36 -53.08 10.39 -9.91
N ASN A 37 -54.39 10.50 -10.11
CA ASN A 37 -55.10 9.88 -11.24
C ASN A 37 -54.93 10.68 -12.55
N GLU A 38 -55.28 10.12 -13.73
CA GLU A 38 -55.00 10.76 -15.03
C GLU A 38 -55.60 12.17 -15.20
N SER A 39 -56.79 12.43 -14.65
CA SER A 39 -57.41 13.78 -14.66
C SER A 39 -56.63 14.78 -13.80
N GLU A 40 -56.27 14.40 -12.58
CA GLU A 40 -55.51 15.22 -11.63
C GLU A 40 -54.07 15.47 -12.08
N LYS A 41 -53.46 14.51 -12.79
CA LYS A 41 -52.11 14.66 -13.35
C LYS A 41 -52.01 15.84 -14.31
N VAL A 42 -53.04 16.11 -15.11
CA VAL A 42 -53.02 17.23 -16.07
C VAL A 42 -52.99 18.56 -15.32
N GLU A 43 -53.83 18.72 -14.30
CA GLU A 43 -53.88 19.94 -13.48
C GLU A 43 -52.56 20.16 -12.72
N LEU A 44 -52.05 19.12 -12.06
CA LEU A 44 -50.79 19.20 -11.30
C LEU A 44 -49.57 19.47 -12.21
N LYS A 45 -49.55 18.92 -13.44
CA LYS A 45 -48.52 19.24 -14.44
C LYS A 45 -48.58 20.70 -14.88
N ASN A 46 -49.77 21.26 -15.04
CA ASN A 46 -49.95 22.69 -15.36
C ASN A 46 -49.45 23.57 -14.22
N LYS A 47 -49.82 23.27 -12.96
CA LYS A 47 -49.29 23.94 -11.76
C LYS A 47 -47.77 23.89 -11.69
N LEU A 48 -47.17 22.72 -11.95
CA LEU A 48 -45.71 22.57 -11.98
C LEU A 48 -45.06 23.39 -13.10
N LYS A 49 -45.69 23.47 -14.28
CA LYS A 49 -45.20 24.26 -15.42
C LYS A 49 -45.24 25.76 -15.11
N GLU A 50 -46.31 26.23 -14.48
CA GLU A 50 -46.46 27.62 -14.04
C GLU A 50 -45.43 28.00 -12.97
N LEU A 51 -45.25 27.15 -11.95
CA LEU A 51 -44.24 27.32 -10.91
C LEU A 51 -42.82 27.44 -11.51
N LYS A 52 -42.49 26.59 -12.49
CA LYS A 52 -41.20 26.65 -13.20
C LYS A 52 -41.05 27.91 -14.04
N LYS A 53 -42.12 28.37 -14.69
CA LYS A 53 -42.12 29.61 -15.49
C LYS A 53 -41.86 30.83 -14.61
N ASN A 54 -42.45 30.87 -13.42
CA ASN A 54 -42.35 31.97 -12.47
C ASN A 54 -41.23 31.77 -11.43
N LYS A 55 -40.20 30.97 -11.71
CA LYS A 55 -39.11 30.64 -10.77
C LYS A 55 -38.48 31.89 -10.14
N LYS A 56 -38.17 32.92 -10.95
CA LYS A 56 -37.52 34.14 -10.46
C LYS A 56 -38.42 34.96 -9.53
N ASP A 57 -39.73 34.89 -9.75
CA ASP A 57 -40.71 35.69 -9.01
C ASP A 57 -41.15 35.07 -7.68
N HIS A 58 -40.82 33.81 -7.46
CA HIS A 58 -41.09 33.06 -6.24
C HIS A 58 -40.50 33.75 -4.99
N GLN A 59 -41.28 33.84 -3.92
CA GLN A 59 -40.93 34.55 -2.67
C GLN A 59 -39.56 34.14 -2.11
N TYR A 60 -39.29 32.82 -2.05
CA TYR A 60 -38.00 32.29 -1.62
C TYR A 60 -36.83 32.77 -2.52
N ASN A 61 -36.98 32.77 -3.84
CA ASN A 61 -35.90 33.15 -4.75
C ASN A 61 -35.60 34.66 -4.69
N LYS A 62 -36.62 35.50 -4.43
CA LYS A 62 -36.43 36.93 -4.12
C LYS A 62 -35.66 37.12 -2.82
N ALA A 63 -36.06 36.44 -1.75
CA ALA A 63 -35.36 36.48 -0.46
C ALA A 63 -33.91 35.98 -0.57
N LEU A 64 -33.67 34.90 -1.32
CA LEU A 64 -32.33 34.37 -1.58
C LEU A 64 -31.47 35.36 -2.39
N ALA A 65 -32.04 36.03 -3.38
CA ALA A 65 -31.34 37.05 -4.16
C ALA A 65 -30.97 38.27 -3.31
N GLU A 66 -31.89 38.72 -2.46
CA GLU A 66 -31.64 39.80 -1.51
C GLU A 66 -30.54 39.43 -0.51
N PHE A 67 -30.61 38.22 0.07
CA PHE A 67 -29.57 37.68 0.93
C PHE A 67 -28.20 37.68 0.23
N LYS A 68 -28.09 37.16 -1.00
CA LYS A 68 -26.82 37.14 -1.75
C LYS A 68 -26.27 38.54 -2.02
N ASN A 69 -27.12 39.52 -2.29
CA ASN A 69 -26.70 40.91 -2.46
C ASN A 69 -26.17 41.50 -1.15
N ARG A 70 -26.89 41.29 -0.03
CA ARG A 70 -26.46 41.71 1.31
C ARG A 70 -25.18 41.02 1.75
N GLU A 71 -25.04 39.72 1.46
CA GLU A 71 -23.84 38.92 1.74
C GLU A 71 -22.63 39.48 0.99
N LYS A 72 -22.79 39.82 -0.30
CA LYS A 72 -21.72 40.43 -1.11
C LYS A 72 -21.26 41.78 -0.54
N LEU A 73 -22.19 42.62 -0.08
CA LEU A 73 -21.87 43.90 0.55
C LEU A 73 -21.16 43.68 1.89
N PHE A 74 -21.73 42.81 2.74
CA PHE A 74 -21.15 42.45 4.03
C PHE A 74 -19.72 41.90 3.89
N LEU A 75 -19.45 41.03 2.91
CA LEU A 75 -18.11 40.48 2.70
C LEU A 75 -17.08 41.56 2.30
N LYS A 76 -17.51 42.58 1.53
CA LYS A 76 -16.64 43.73 1.22
C LYS A 76 -16.36 44.58 2.46
N GLU A 77 -17.40 44.92 3.22
CA GLU A 77 -17.26 45.65 4.49
C GLU A 77 -16.40 44.88 5.50
N LEU A 78 -16.54 43.56 5.56
CA LEU A 78 -15.75 42.69 6.42
C LEU A 78 -14.26 42.75 6.05
N ASP A 79 -13.91 42.75 4.77
CA ASP A 79 -12.52 42.87 4.34
C ASP A 79 -11.93 44.24 4.69
N GLU A 80 -12.72 45.32 4.67
CA GLU A 80 -12.29 46.64 5.16
C GLU A 80 -12.10 46.66 6.68
N LYS A 81 -13.05 46.10 7.45
CA LYS A 81 -12.93 45.93 8.91
C LYS A 81 -11.71 45.09 9.30
N VAL A 82 -11.36 44.09 8.50
CA VAL A 82 -10.18 43.26 8.74
C VAL A 82 -8.90 44.05 8.52
N LYS A 83 -8.84 44.91 7.50
CA LYS A 83 -7.68 45.80 7.28
C LYS A 83 -7.50 46.77 8.45
N SER A 84 -8.57 47.37 8.96
CA SER A 84 -8.48 48.27 10.13
C SER A 84 -8.10 47.53 11.42
N TYR A 85 -8.62 46.32 11.62
CA TYR A 85 -8.22 45.44 12.74
C TYR A 85 -6.73 45.06 12.69
N GLN A 86 -6.20 44.75 11.50
CA GLN A 86 -4.78 44.42 11.33
C GLN A 86 -3.85 45.59 11.68
N LEU A 87 -4.24 46.82 11.35
CA LEU A 87 -3.47 48.02 11.65
C LEU A 87 -3.40 48.32 13.15
N THR A 88 -4.46 48.02 13.89
CA THR A 88 -4.59 48.34 15.32
C THR A 88 -4.10 47.22 16.23
N ASN A 89 -4.32 45.96 15.88
CA ASN A 89 -4.08 44.79 16.75
C ASN A 89 -3.03 43.80 16.19
N GLY A 90 -2.27 44.21 15.17
CA GLY A 90 -1.31 43.34 14.50
C GLY A 90 -0.20 42.81 15.43
N THR A 91 -0.19 41.50 15.67
CA THR A 91 0.92 40.84 16.38
C THR A 91 2.10 40.53 15.43
N SER A 92 3.34 40.63 15.93
CA SER A 92 4.57 40.36 15.16
C SER A 92 4.64 38.92 14.62
N ASN A 93 4.00 37.95 15.29
CA ASN A 93 3.98 36.55 14.85
C ASN A 93 2.90 36.32 13.78
N LYS A 94 3.34 36.11 12.53
CA LYS A 94 2.47 35.86 11.36
C LYS A 94 1.41 34.76 11.57
N LYS A 95 1.73 33.68 12.29
CA LYS A 95 0.77 32.57 12.53
C LYS A 95 -0.32 32.98 13.51
N VAL A 96 0.05 33.69 14.57
CA VAL A 96 -0.88 34.16 15.61
C VAL A 96 -1.78 35.25 15.03
N ASN A 97 -1.21 36.21 14.31
CA ASN A 97 -1.98 37.24 13.61
C ASN A 97 -3.01 36.61 12.65
N GLY A 98 -2.61 35.58 11.89
CA GLY A 98 -3.53 34.83 11.02
C GLY A 98 -4.71 34.21 11.77
N LEU A 99 -4.49 33.70 12.99
CA LEU A 99 -5.54 33.15 13.85
C LEU A 99 -6.42 34.26 14.46
N GLU A 100 -5.84 35.37 14.89
CA GLU A 100 -6.58 36.54 15.41
C GLU A 100 -7.53 37.11 14.36
N ILE A 101 -7.06 37.26 13.12
CA ILE A 101 -7.89 37.68 11.98
C ILE A 101 -9.00 36.67 11.71
N ARG A 102 -8.70 35.37 11.75
CA ARG A 102 -9.68 34.31 11.51
C ARG A 102 -10.78 34.33 12.58
N HIS A 103 -10.40 34.46 13.85
CA HIS A 103 -11.33 34.60 14.97
C HIS A 103 -12.18 35.87 14.87
N PHE A 104 -11.60 37.01 14.48
CA PHE A 104 -12.35 38.24 14.23
C PHE A 104 -13.38 38.07 13.11
N LYS A 105 -12.97 37.48 11.96
CA LYS A 105 -13.87 37.16 10.85
C LYS A 105 -15.01 36.24 11.30
N ALA A 106 -14.72 35.23 12.12
CA ALA A 106 -15.73 34.32 12.64
C ALA A 106 -16.78 35.06 13.48
N LYS A 107 -16.39 35.99 14.35
CA LYS A 107 -17.33 36.81 15.13
C LYS A 107 -18.27 37.65 14.27
N GLU A 108 -17.73 38.39 13.30
CA GLU A 108 -18.54 39.21 12.39
C GLU A 108 -19.49 38.35 11.54
N LYS A 109 -18.99 37.20 11.05
CA LYS A 109 -19.81 36.25 10.29
C LYS A 109 -20.94 35.67 11.14
N LEU A 110 -20.66 35.26 12.37
CA LEU A 110 -21.67 34.69 13.26
C LEU A 110 -22.90 35.61 13.35
N GLY A 111 -22.70 36.90 13.65
CA GLY A 111 -23.80 37.87 13.77
C GLY A 111 -24.53 38.19 12.47
N PHE A 112 -23.86 38.09 11.32
CA PHE A 112 -24.50 38.27 10.01
C PHE A 112 -25.33 37.05 9.60
N TYR A 113 -24.76 35.85 9.65
CA TYR A 113 -25.38 34.63 9.12
C TYR A 113 -26.49 34.06 10.03
N GLU A 114 -26.49 34.39 11.32
CA GLU A 114 -27.55 34.01 12.27
C GLU A 114 -28.96 34.34 11.74
N LYS A 115 -29.10 35.50 11.08
CA LYS A 115 -30.39 35.97 10.53
C LYS A 115 -30.90 35.15 9.36
N TYR A 116 -30.03 34.34 8.73
CA TYR A 116 -30.33 33.63 7.48
C TYR A 116 -30.20 32.11 7.60
N ILE A 117 -29.98 31.56 8.81
CA ILE A 117 -29.84 30.11 9.02
C ILE A 117 -31.06 29.32 8.52
N ASN A 118 -32.26 29.89 8.66
CA ASN A 118 -33.50 29.26 8.21
C ASN A 118 -33.75 29.44 6.70
N LEU A 119 -33.02 30.34 6.04
CA LEU A 119 -33.17 30.60 4.62
C LEU A 119 -32.35 29.61 3.77
N THR A 120 -31.12 29.29 4.17
CA THR A 120 -30.27 28.38 3.39
C THR A 120 -29.29 27.61 4.28
N TYR A 121 -29.03 26.36 3.91
CA TYR A 121 -28.00 25.54 4.51
C TYR A 121 -26.58 26.10 4.36
N ASP A 122 -26.33 26.92 3.33
CA ASP A 122 -25.02 27.57 3.16
C ASP A 122 -24.75 28.61 4.25
N ALA A 123 -25.79 29.35 4.67
CA ALA A 123 -25.69 30.31 5.77
C ALA A 123 -25.52 29.59 7.12
N GLU A 124 -26.27 28.51 7.34
CA GLU A 124 -26.12 27.64 8.51
C GLU A 124 -24.71 27.04 8.60
N LEU A 125 -24.15 26.57 7.48
CA LEU A 125 -22.78 26.05 7.46
C LEU A 125 -21.78 27.10 7.94
N ILE A 126 -21.84 28.32 7.39
CA ILE A 126 -20.90 29.39 7.77
C ILE A 126 -21.11 29.80 9.22
N TYR A 127 -22.35 29.84 9.70
CA TYR A 127 -22.69 30.12 11.08
C TYR A 127 -22.11 29.08 12.05
N GLU A 128 -22.33 27.79 11.79
CA GLU A 128 -21.81 26.69 12.63
C GLU A 128 -20.27 26.61 12.59
N GLN A 129 -19.67 26.81 11.41
CA GLN A 129 -18.20 26.93 11.30
C GLN A 129 -17.66 28.09 12.13
N SER A 130 -18.34 29.24 12.10
CA SER A 130 -17.95 30.41 12.86
C SER A 130 -18.04 30.19 14.37
N LYS A 131 -19.05 29.46 14.87
CA LYS A 131 -19.14 29.07 16.29
C LYS A 131 -17.92 28.25 16.73
N VAL A 132 -17.58 27.22 15.96
CA VAL A 132 -16.43 26.36 16.26
C VAL A 132 -15.13 27.16 16.27
N GLU A 133 -14.94 28.06 15.30
CA GLU A 133 -13.77 28.93 15.23
C GLU A 133 -13.68 29.89 16.44
N ILE A 134 -14.81 30.48 16.87
CA ILE A 134 -14.85 31.37 18.04
C ILE A 134 -14.45 30.65 19.32
N ILE A 135 -14.85 29.38 19.48
CA ILE A 135 -14.56 28.59 20.67
C ILE A 135 -13.12 28.06 20.65
N GLN A 136 -12.65 27.53 19.51
CA GLN A 136 -11.41 26.75 19.48
C GLN A 136 -10.16 27.56 19.11
N ILE A 137 -10.29 28.71 18.45
CA ILE A 137 -9.12 29.52 18.08
C ILE A 137 -8.46 30.22 19.28
N PRO A 138 -9.20 30.84 20.23
CA PRO A 138 -8.58 31.57 21.35
C PRO A 138 -7.61 30.74 22.20
N PRO A 139 -7.91 29.48 22.58
CA PRO A 139 -6.96 28.63 23.31
C PRO A 139 -5.66 28.34 22.53
N VAL A 140 -5.73 28.31 21.19
CA VAL A 140 -4.55 28.11 20.34
C VAL A 140 -3.69 29.38 20.28
N ILE A 141 -4.32 30.55 20.25
CA ILE A 141 -3.64 31.85 20.33
C ILE A 141 -2.95 32.01 21.68
N GLU A 142 -3.66 31.71 22.77
CA GLU A 142 -3.14 31.78 24.14
C GLU A 142 -1.93 30.86 24.31
N PHE A 143 -2.04 29.60 23.91
CA PHE A 143 -0.92 28.65 23.87
C PHE A 143 0.29 29.22 23.11
N ALA A 144 0.08 29.81 21.93
CA ALA A 144 1.17 30.37 21.15
C ALA A 144 1.82 31.58 21.84
N LYS A 145 1.03 32.45 22.48
CA LYS A 145 1.53 33.62 23.23
C LYS A 145 2.31 33.17 24.47
N ASP A 146 1.81 32.18 25.20
CA ASP A 146 2.46 31.66 26.41
C ASP A 146 3.75 30.91 26.10
N SER A 147 3.75 29.99 25.12
CA SER A 147 4.97 29.30 24.70
C SER A 147 6.02 30.27 24.19
N LYS A 148 5.63 31.38 23.54
CA LYS A 148 6.55 32.43 23.10
C LYS A 148 7.09 33.25 24.28
N LYS A 149 6.23 33.64 25.22
CA LYS A 149 6.63 34.34 26.44
C LYS A 149 7.64 33.52 27.26
N GLU A 150 7.40 32.23 27.42
CA GLU A 150 8.31 31.31 28.11
C GLU A 150 9.62 31.11 27.34
N LEU A 151 9.56 31.01 26.01
CA LEU A 151 10.76 30.96 25.17
C LEU A 151 11.62 32.21 25.37
N ASP A 152 11.01 33.40 25.31
CA ASP A 152 11.72 34.67 25.43
C ASP A 152 12.31 34.83 26.85
N LYS A 153 11.58 34.42 27.89
CA LYS A 153 12.10 34.35 29.28
C LYS A 153 13.30 33.42 29.40
N ALA A 154 13.23 32.22 28.84
CA ALA A 154 14.32 31.25 28.90
C ALA A 154 15.54 31.71 28.10
N GLN A 155 15.34 32.35 26.93
CA GLN A 155 16.42 32.93 26.14
C GLN A 155 17.12 34.08 26.88
N LYS A 156 16.35 34.96 27.52
CA LYS A 156 16.87 36.04 28.34
C LYS A 156 17.68 35.50 29.54
N ALA A 157 17.13 34.52 30.26
CA ALA A 157 17.82 33.88 31.37
C ALA A 157 19.12 33.18 30.93
N LEU A 158 19.14 32.62 29.72
CA LEU A 158 20.35 32.03 29.12
C LEU A 158 21.41 33.09 28.77
N SER A 159 21.02 34.27 28.30
CA SER A 159 21.94 35.36 28.00
C SER A 159 22.51 36.06 29.24
N GLU A 160 21.79 36.02 30.37
CA GLU A 160 22.18 36.63 31.64
C GLU A 160 23.02 35.69 32.54
N LEU A 161 23.23 34.45 32.12
CA LEU A 161 23.95 33.43 32.90
C LEU A 161 25.47 33.67 32.87
N SER A 162 26.08 33.76 34.05
CA SER A 162 27.55 33.81 34.22
C SER A 162 28.19 32.46 33.91
N ASP A 163 29.35 32.47 33.24
CA ASP A 163 30.13 31.26 32.96
C ASP A 163 30.73 30.62 34.23
N ASP A 164 30.85 31.36 35.33
CA ASP A 164 31.45 30.87 36.59
C ASP A 164 30.55 29.85 37.32
N ASP A 165 29.24 30.10 37.38
CA ASP A 165 28.26 29.19 37.99
C ASP A 165 28.20 27.85 37.24
N ASN A 166 28.37 27.89 35.92
CA ASN A 166 28.37 26.69 35.10
C ASN A 166 29.64 25.85 35.35
N LYS A 167 30.81 26.47 35.55
CA LYS A 167 32.04 25.75 35.90
C LYS A 167 31.91 25.01 37.24
N LYS A 168 31.42 25.69 38.28
CA LYS A 168 31.17 25.10 39.61
C LYS A 168 30.24 23.89 39.53
N PHE A 169 29.13 24.00 38.79
CA PHE A 169 28.23 22.88 38.59
C PHE A 169 28.90 21.72 37.84
N GLN A 170 29.70 21.97 36.81
CA GLN A 170 30.37 20.89 36.06
C GLN A 170 31.32 20.07 36.94
N GLU A 171 32.03 20.72 37.86
CA GLU A 171 32.87 20.03 38.84
C GLU A 171 32.05 19.15 39.79
N GLU A 172 30.95 19.68 40.35
CA GLU A 172 30.03 18.91 41.20
C GLU A 172 29.41 17.72 40.44
N PHE A 173 28.99 17.97 39.19
CA PHE A 173 28.37 16.97 38.34
C PHE A 173 29.33 15.84 37.96
N ASN A 174 30.61 16.14 37.74
CA ASN A 174 31.63 15.13 37.49
C ASN A 174 31.88 14.26 38.74
N LYS A 175 31.97 14.88 39.93
CA LYS A 175 32.05 14.13 41.20
C LYS A 175 30.82 13.23 41.42
N PHE A 176 29.62 13.72 41.09
CA PHE A 176 28.39 12.92 41.17
C PHE A 176 28.41 11.72 40.22
N LYS A 177 28.85 11.91 38.96
CA LYS A 177 29.00 10.81 38.00
C LYS A 177 29.97 9.74 38.49
N GLU A 178 31.10 10.15 39.06
CA GLU A 178 32.07 9.22 39.64
C GLU A 178 31.49 8.42 40.81
N LYS A 179 30.73 9.08 41.69
CA LYS A 179 30.02 8.41 42.80
C LYS A 179 29.02 7.36 42.28
N GLU A 180 28.16 7.72 41.34
CA GLU A 180 27.18 6.79 40.74
C GLU A 180 27.86 5.67 39.93
N ASN A 181 29.03 5.92 39.33
CA ASN A 181 29.85 4.87 38.70
C ASN A 181 30.34 3.84 39.72
N ARG A 182 30.76 4.29 40.91
CA ARG A 182 31.21 3.41 42.00
C ARG A 182 30.05 2.56 42.53
N ILE A 183 28.90 3.19 42.83
CA ILE A 183 27.68 2.51 43.28
C ILE A 183 27.26 1.43 42.28
N LEU A 184 27.20 1.75 40.98
CA LEU A 184 26.82 0.78 39.95
C LEU A 184 27.78 -0.43 39.91
N LYS A 185 29.10 -0.21 40.07
CA LYS A 185 30.07 -1.31 40.08
C LYS A 185 29.84 -2.24 41.26
N GLU A 186 29.50 -1.68 42.42
CA GLU A 186 29.22 -2.42 43.64
C GLU A 186 27.90 -3.20 43.53
N ASP A 187 26.83 -2.57 43.05
CA ASP A 187 25.53 -3.22 42.83
C ASP A 187 25.63 -4.37 41.82
N ILE A 188 26.40 -4.19 40.72
CA ILE A 188 26.65 -5.26 39.75
C ILE A 188 27.42 -6.41 40.40
N LYS A 189 28.38 -6.13 41.29
CA LYS A 189 29.12 -7.16 42.02
C LYS A 189 28.20 -7.97 42.93
N ILE A 190 27.27 -7.32 43.61
CA ILE A 190 26.25 -7.96 44.46
C ILE A 190 25.30 -8.83 43.63
N VAL A 191 24.82 -8.32 42.49
CA VAL A 191 23.95 -9.10 41.60
C VAL A 191 24.66 -10.34 41.05
N LYS A 192 25.94 -10.20 40.68
CA LYS A 192 26.78 -11.32 40.24
C LYS A 192 27.05 -12.33 41.37
N SER A 193 27.28 -11.87 42.60
CA SER A 193 27.50 -12.78 43.73
C SER A 193 26.25 -13.62 44.02
N ARG A 194 25.06 -13.02 43.97
CA ARG A 194 23.78 -13.73 44.12
C ARG A 194 23.56 -14.80 43.06
N HIS A 195 24.04 -14.58 41.82
CA HIS A 195 24.02 -15.62 40.81
C HIS A 195 25.02 -16.73 41.12
N SER A 196 26.26 -16.40 41.51
CA SER A 196 27.25 -17.41 41.90
C SER A 196 26.85 -18.23 43.13
N GLU A 197 26.03 -17.66 44.02
CA GLU A 197 25.44 -18.33 45.19
C GLU A 197 24.17 -19.15 44.84
N GLY A 198 23.71 -19.12 43.59
CA GLY A 198 22.52 -19.86 43.14
C GLY A 198 21.17 -19.23 43.52
N LEU A 199 21.15 -18.00 44.04
CA LEU A 199 19.93 -17.31 44.48
C LEU A 199 19.10 -16.71 43.32
N ILE A 200 19.72 -16.48 42.16
CA ILE A 200 19.06 -15.94 40.96
C ILE A 200 19.56 -16.67 39.69
N SER A 201 18.74 -16.70 38.63
CA SER A 201 19.13 -17.26 37.33
C SER A 201 19.99 -16.29 36.50
N GLU A 202 20.77 -16.82 35.55
CA GLU A 202 21.57 -16.01 34.61
C GLU A 202 20.72 -14.96 33.85
N LYS A 203 19.49 -15.32 33.48
CA LYS A 203 18.55 -14.38 32.84
C LYS A 203 18.14 -13.26 33.79
N ALA A 204 17.91 -13.57 35.06
CA ALA A 204 17.57 -12.59 36.08
C ALA A 204 18.76 -11.66 36.39
N GLU A 205 19.99 -12.18 36.39
CA GLU A 205 21.22 -11.37 36.49
C GLU A 205 21.28 -10.34 35.35
N GLY A 206 21.10 -10.80 34.11
CA GLY A 206 21.13 -9.94 32.92
C GLY A 206 20.11 -8.79 32.96
N GLU A 207 18.87 -9.07 33.38
CA GLU A 207 17.82 -8.06 33.53
C GLU A 207 18.08 -7.11 34.71
N ALA A 208 18.54 -7.61 35.85
CA ALA A 208 18.88 -6.78 37.02
C ALA A 208 20.00 -5.79 36.69
N ILE A 209 21.06 -6.23 36.01
CA ILE A 209 22.16 -5.36 35.56
C ILE A 209 21.65 -4.29 34.58
N ARG A 210 20.77 -4.65 33.64
CA ARG A 210 20.16 -3.67 32.72
C ARG A 210 19.36 -2.61 33.47
N ARG A 211 18.55 -3.02 34.45
CA ARG A 211 17.75 -2.12 35.29
C ARG A 211 18.63 -1.14 36.07
N LEU A 212 19.71 -1.62 36.67
CA LEU A 212 20.66 -0.77 37.41
C LEU A 212 21.34 0.25 36.49
N LYS A 213 21.80 -0.17 35.32
CA LYS A 213 22.38 0.75 34.30
C LYS A 213 21.38 1.83 33.88
N ARG A 214 20.10 1.47 33.72
CA ARG A 214 19.03 2.42 33.40
C ARG A 214 18.79 3.42 34.54
N SER A 215 18.65 2.92 35.77
CA SER A 215 18.43 3.76 36.95
C SER A 215 19.54 4.80 37.15
N LYS A 216 20.81 4.41 36.96
CA LYS A 216 21.93 5.35 36.99
C LYS A 216 21.82 6.43 35.92
N LYS A 217 21.49 6.04 34.68
CA LYS A 217 21.33 6.98 33.57
C LYS A 217 20.26 8.02 33.89
N ASP A 218 19.14 7.58 34.48
CA ASP A 218 18.04 8.46 34.88
C ASP A 218 18.48 9.42 36.00
N ARG A 219 19.23 8.95 37.01
CA ARG A 219 19.78 9.81 38.08
C ARG A 219 20.76 10.87 37.55
N ILE A 220 21.67 10.49 36.65
CA ILE A 220 22.60 11.44 36.02
C ILE A 220 21.83 12.47 35.19
N LEU A 221 20.80 12.05 34.48
CA LEU A 221 19.95 12.95 33.71
C LEU A 221 19.24 13.96 34.62
N VAL A 222 18.60 13.50 35.71
CA VAL A 222 17.95 14.37 36.71
C VAL A 222 18.94 15.39 37.28
N LYS A 223 20.13 14.94 37.72
CA LYS A 223 21.17 15.84 38.23
C LYS A 223 21.59 16.87 37.19
N SER A 224 21.66 16.50 35.91
CA SER A 224 22.04 17.43 34.84
C SER A 224 21.08 18.63 34.68
N PHE A 225 19.80 18.47 35.04
CA PHE A 225 18.81 19.54 35.01
C PHE A 225 18.94 20.55 36.15
N GLU A 226 19.73 20.27 37.19
CA GLU A 226 20.07 21.27 38.22
C GLU A 226 20.98 22.38 37.64
N SER A 227 21.70 22.10 36.55
CA SER A 227 22.38 23.15 35.78
C SER A 227 21.37 24.09 35.16
N LYS A 228 21.36 25.35 35.61
CA LYS A 228 20.53 26.41 35.01
C LYS A 228 20.71 26.50 33.49
N LYS A 229 21.94 26.33 32.98
CA LYS A 229 22.23 26.34 31.54
C LYS A 229 21.56 25.18 30.81
N THR A 230 21.67 23.95 31.33
CA THR A 230 21.03 22.77 30.74
C THR A 230 19.50 22.87 30.81
N TYR A 231 18.98 23.31 31.95
CA TYR A 231 17.56 23.54 32.17
C TYR A 231 16.97 24.52 31.16
N TYR A 232 17.52 25.74 31.06
CA TYR A 232 17.00 26.74 30.12
C TYR A 232 17.22 26.33 28.65
N ASN A 233 18.31 25.64 28.30
CA ASN A 233 18.50 25.11 26.95
C ASN A 233 17.42 24.10 26.56
N GLU A 234 17.07 23.18 27.46
CA GLU A 234 15.99 22.21 27.21
C GLU A 234 14.61 22.90 27.15
N ILE A 235 14.35 23.94 27.96
CA ILE A 235 13.15 24.77 27.81
C ILE A 235 13.12 25.44 26.43
N VAL A 236 14.21 26.07 25.99
CA VAL A 236 14.28 26.73 24.68
C VAL A 236 14.01 25.73 23.55
N LYS A 237 14.61 24.54 23.62
CA LYS A 237 14.39 23.46 22.65
C LYS A 237 12.94 22.98 22.65
N ASN A 238 12.36 22.74 23.82
CA ASN A 238 10.98 22.32 23.96
C ASN A 238 10.00 23.39 23.45
N LYS A 239 10.16 24.66 23.85
CA LYS A 239 9.28 25.75 23.43
C LYS A 239 9.40 26.06 21.93
N LYS A 240 10.58 25.92 21.34
CA LYS A 240 10.75 25.94 19.86
C LYS A 240 10.00 24.78 19.18
N HIS A 241 10.04 23.58 19.77
CA HIS A 241 9.26 22.44 19.27
C HIS A 241 7.76 22.71 19.37
N GLU A 242 7.27 23.20 20.51
CA GLU A 242 5.86 23.56 20.71
C GLU A 242 5.37 24.58 19.66
N LEU A 243 6.11 25.68 19.46
CA LEU A 243 5.74 26.74 18.51
C LEU A 243 5.82 26.29 17.03
N SER A 244 6.59 25.24 16.72
CA SER A 244 6.77 24.75 15.35
C SER A 244 5.86 23.58 15.01
N LYS A 245 5.79 22.56 15.88
CA LYS A 245 5.06 21.30 15.68
C LYS A 245 3.72 21.30 16.40
N THR A 246 3.70 21.49 17.72
CA THR A 246 2.46 21.40 18.52
C THR A 246 1.45 22.48 18.11
N LEU A 247 1.91 23.71 17.85
CA LEU A 247 1.05 24.78 17.34
C LEU A 247 0.44 24.40 15.98
N LYS A 248 1.22 23.78 15.07
CA LYS A 248 0.72 23.31 13.77
C LYS A 248 -0.32 22.20 13.96
N GLN A 249 -0.11 21.28 14.91
CA GLN A 249 -1.08 20.24 15.24
C GLN A 249 -2.38 20.84 15.77
N LYS A 250 -2.31 21.77 16.74
CA LYS A 250 -3.51 22.46 17.27
C LYS A 250 -4.29 23.20 16.19
N ILE A 251 -3.60 23.93 15.30
CA ILE A 251 -4.24 24.59 14.14
C ILE A 251 -4.90 23.56 13.22
N ASN A 252 -4.25 22.42 12.97
CA ASN A 252 -4.83 21.35 12.18
C ASN A 252 -6.07 20.75 12.85
N THR A 253 -6.08 20.57 14.17
CA THR A 253 -7.26 20.11 14.92
C THR A 253 -8.44 21.06 14.71
N VAL A 254 -8.22 22.37 14.80
CA VAL A 254 -9.27 23.37 14.50
C VAL A 254 -9.76 23.24 13.05
N ASN A 255 -8.84 23.09 12.09
CA ASN A 255 -9.21 22.92 10.67
C ASN A 255 -10.04 21.67 10.42
N ILE A 256 -9.70 20.55 11.10
CA ILE A 256 -10.44 19.29 11.01
C ILE A 256 -11.85 19.48 11.58
N ASN A 257 -11.96 20.03 12.79
CA ASN A 257 -13.25 20.25 13.45
C ASN A 257 -14.16 21.19 12.63
N VAL A 258 -13.62 22.25 12.04
CA VAL A 258 -14.37 23.17 11.15
C VAL A 258 -14.75 22.50 9.83
N ALA A 259 -13.91 21.62 9.29
CA ALA A 259 -14.22 20.84 8.10
C ALA A 259 -15.30 19.78 8.38
N ASP A 260 -15.31 19.18 9.57
CA ASP A 260 -16.25 18.13 9.95
C ASP A 260 -17.71 18.63 9.99
N ILE A 261 -17.93 19.93 10.29
CA ILE A 261 -19.26 20.58 10.17
C ILE A 261 -19.83 20.47 8.75
N ARG A 262 -18.99 20.42 7.71
CA ARG A 262 -19.47 20.24 6.33
C ARG A 262 -20.12 18.89 6.11
N ARG A 263 -19.83 17.90 6.97
CA ARG A 263 -20.39 16.55 6.86
C ARG A 263 -21.77 16.44 7.49
N THR A 264 -22.10 17.33 8.43
CA THR A 264 -23.39 17.35 9.16
C THR A 264 -24.36 18.39 8.61
N VAL A 265 -23.89 19.36 7.81
CA VAL A 265 -24.76 20.38 7.20
C VAL A 265 -24.95 20.07 5.72
N PRO A 266 -26.16 19.73 5.26
CA PRO A 266 -26.41 19.38 3.85
C PRO A 266 -26.26 20.60 2.92
N VAL A 267 -26.39 20.37 1.62
CA VAL A 267 -26.43 21.39 0.57
C VAL A 267 -27.66 21.17 -0.32
N GLU A 268 -28.21 22.25 -0.85
CA GLU A 268 -29.33 22.18 -1.79
C GLU A 268 -28.86 22.60 -3.18
N VAL A 269 -29.07 21.71 -4.15
CA VAL A 269 -28.72 21.97 -5.55
C VAL A 269 -29.94 21.88 -6.46
N ASP A 270 -29.92 22.69 -7.51
CA ASP A 270 -30.92 22.69 -8.59
C ASP A 270 -30.68 21.55 -9.61
N LYS A 271 -29.62 20.75 -9.44
CA LYS A 271 -29.26 19.63 -10.33
C LYS A 271 -30.05 18.37 -9.97
N THR A 272 -30.46 17.59 -10.97
CA THR A 272 -31.16 16.29 -10.78
C THR A 272 -30.46 15.11 -11.47
N ILE A 273 -29.46 15.38 -12.30
CA ILE A 273 -28.66 14.41 -13.05
C ILE A 273 -27.18 14.83 -12.96
N PRO A 274 -26.23 13.89 -12.82
CA PRO A 274 -24.79 14.18 -12.78
C PRO A 274 -24.22 14.48 -14.18
N ILE A 275 -24.64 15.61 -14.78
CA ILE A 275 -24.30 15.98 -16.16
C ILE A 275 -22.79 16.25 -16.33
N VAL A 276 -22.13 16.80 -15.30
CA VAL A 276 -20.70 17.16 -15.39
C VAL A 276 -19.87 15.92 -15.66
N SER A 277 -20.15 14.80 -14.98
CA SER A 277 -19.42 13.55 -15.13
C SER A 277 -19.41 13.05 -16.58
N TYR A 278 -20.54 13.15 -17.29
CA TYR A 278 -20.63 12.74 -18.69
C TYR A 278 -19.92 13.71 -19.64
N LEU A 279 -20.05 15.03 -19.41
CA LEU A 279 -19.41 16.04 -20.25
C LEU A 279 -17.88 16.06 -20.10
N THR A 280 -17.36 15.70 -18.93
CA THR A 280 -15.92 15.76 -18.64
C THR A 280 -15.23 14.40 -18.75
N VAL A 281 -15.88 13.37 -19.31
CA VAL A 281 -15.33 11.99 -19.36
C VAL A 281 -13.97 11.95 -20.06
N LEU A 282 -13.82 12.69 -21.15
CA LEU A 282 -12.61 12.67 -22.00
C LEU A 282 -11.44 13.42 -21.38
N ILE A 283 -11.68 14.31 -20.42
CA ILE A 283 -10.65 15.16 -19.82
C ILE A 283 -10.61 14.90 -18.32
N PRO A 284 -9.90 13.85 -17.87
CA PRO A 284 -9.61 13.64 -16.45
C PRO A 284 -9.13 14.92 -15.75
N GLY A 285 -9.72 15.21 -14.59
CA GLY A 285 -9.43 16.41 -13.81
C GLY A 285 -10.35 17.60 -14.08
N LEU A 286 -10.99 17.70 -15.26
CA LEU A 286 -11.90 18.81 -15.56
C LEU A 286 -13.18 18.77 -14.70
N GLY A 287 -13.77 17.60 -14.51
CA GLY A 287 -14.96 17.44 -13.65
C GLY A 287 -14.66 17.73 -12.18
N GLN A 288 -13.49 17.31 -11.69
CA GLN A 288 -13.03 17.64 -10.33
C GLN A 288 -12.79 19.14 -10.17
N LEU A 289 -12.32 19.84 -11.21
CA LEU A 289 -12.17 21.29 -11.20
C LEU A 289 -13.52 22.00 -11.05
N ILE A 290 -14.52 21.58 -11.82
CA ILE A 290 -15.89 22.11 -11.77
C ILE A 290 -16.51 21.86 -10.38
N ASN A 291 -16.25 20.70 -9.77
CA ASN A 291 -16.66 20.37 -8.41
C ASN A 291 -15.81 21.07 -7.33
N LYS A 292 -14.92 22.00 -7.69
CA LYS A 292 -14.04 22.77 -6.79
C LYS A 292 -13.04 21.91 -5.99
N GLN A 293 -12.71 20.72 -6.47
CA GLN A 293 -11.71 19.83 -5.89
C GLN A 293 -10.34 20.03 -6.56
N TYR A 294 -9.73 21.20 -6.37
CA TYR A 294 -8.53 21.65 -7.11
C TYR A 294 -7.34 20.68 -7.06
N ILE A 295 -7.00 20.15 -5.88
CA ILE A 295 -5.83 19.27 -5.74
C ILE A 295 -6.07 17.94 -6.46
N LYS A 296 -7.30 17.42 -6.35
CA LYS A 296 -7.70 16.20 -7.06
C LYS A 296 -7.73 16.41 -8.57
N SER A 297 -8.17 17.59 -9.00
CA SER A 297 -8.15 18.02 -10.39
C SER A 297 -6.74 18.00 -10.96
N ILE A 298 -5.76 18.59 -10.26
CA ILE A 298 -4.34 18.58 -10.69
C ILE A 298 -3.82 17.15 -10.82
N ILE A 299 -4.07 16.29 -9.83
CA ILE A 299 -3.63 14.88 -9.87
C ILE A 299 -4.26 14.15 -11.07
N MET A 300 -5.55 14.31 -11.28
CA MET A 300 -6.26 13.68 -12.41
C MET A 300 -5.86 14.30 -13.76
N PHE A 301 -5.41 15.55 -13.79
CA PHE A 301 -4.95 16.19 -15.02
C PHE A 301 -3.64 15.55 -15.54
N LEU A 302 -2.81 14.97 -14.66
CA LEU A 302 -1.67 14.16 -15.09
C LEU A 302 -2.11 12.96 -15.92
N ALA A 303 -3.29 12.39 -15.65
CA ALA A 303 -3.85 11.33 -16.48
C ALA A 303 -4.22 11.85 -17.88
N THR A 304 -4.79 13.06 -17.99
CA THR A 304 -5.04 13.70 -19.29
C THR A 304 -3.75 13.86 -20.09
N ILE A 305 -2.69 14.36 -19.45
CA ILE A 305 -1.37 14.49 -20.09
C ILE A 305 -0.87 13.13 -20.59
N TYR A 306 -0.92 12.09 -19.75
CA TYR A 306 -0.55 10.73 -20.13
C TYR A 306 -1.37 10.21 -21.33
N ILE A 307 -2.69 10.37 -21.32
CA ILE A 307 -3.58 9.87 -22.37
C ILE A 307 -3.24 10.51 -23.71
N TYR A 308 -3.15 11.84 -23.74
CA TYR A 308 -3.05 12.60 -25.00
C TYR A 308 -1.61 12.81 -25.49
N LEU A 309 -0.61 12.82 -24.61
CA LEU A 309 0.80 12.98 -25.00
C LEU A 309 1.56 11.66 -25.12
N ILE A 310 1.09 10.59 -24.48
CA ILE A 310 1.82 9.31 -24.44
C ILE A 310 0.96 8.19 -25.06
N ALA A 311 -0.17 7.86 -24.46
CA ALA A 311 -0.92 6.65 -24.83
C ALA A 311 -1.46 6.71 -26.27
N ILE A 312 -2.17 7.79 -26.64
CA ILE A 312 -2.74 7.94 -27.98
C ILE A 312 -1.62 8.06 -29.05
N PRO A 313 -0.63 8.97 -28.93
CA PRO A 313 0.43 9.08 -29.93
C PRO A 313 1.20 7.77 -30.12
N TYR A 314 1.62 7.11 -29.05
CA TYR A 314 2.34 5.84 -29.14
C TYR A 314 1.48 4.75 -29.80
N SER A 315 0.17 4.71 -29.50
CA SER A 315 -0.74 3.76 -30.15
C SER A 315 -0.91 3.98 -31.65
N LEU A 316 -0.74 5.22 -32.12
CA LEU A 316 -0.75 5.60 -33.53
C LEU A 316 0.64 5.47 -34.19
N GLY A 317 1.65 5.02 -33.45
CA GLY A 317 3.00 4.77 -33.95
C GLY A 317 4.02 5.89 -33.67
N PHE A 318 3.63 7.00 -33.03
CA PHE A 318 4.60 8.03 -32.69
C PHE A 318 5.56 7.54 -31.60
N GLY A 319 6.85 7.44 -31.93
CA GLY A 319 7.90 6.95 -31.03
C GLY A 319 8.18 5.45 -31.13
N ASN A 320 7.49 4.73 -32.02
CA ASN A 320 7.72 3.32 -32.33
C ASN A 320 8.86 3.15 -33.34
N TYR A 321 9.50 1.97 -33.37
CA TYR A 321 10.63 1.64 -34.24
C TYR A 321 10.35 1.89 -35.74
N LYS A 322 9.11 1.67 -36.19
CA LYS A 322 8.67 1.90 -37.59
C LYS A 322 7.35 2.64 -37.75
N GLY A 323 6.78 3.17 -36.67
CA GLY A 323 5.58 4.00 -36.78
C GLY A 323 4.26 3.25 -36.97
N GLU A 324 4.21 1.93 -36.72
CA GLU A 324 2.97 1.15 -36.93
C GLU A 324 2.07 1.07 -35.69
N GLY A 325 2.57 1.37 -34.48
CA GLY A 325 1.76 1.36 -33.27
C GLY A 325 1.03 0.04 -33.07
N ILE A 326 -0.28 0.10 -32.93
CA ILE A 326 -1.15 -1.10 -32.83
C ILE A 326 -1.22 -1.88 -34.14
N ALA A 327 -1.10 -1.22 -35.30
CA ALA A 327 -1.14 -1.90 -36.60
C ALA A 327 0.00 -2.91 -36.75
N GLY A 328 1.13 -2.69 -36.07
CA GLY A 328 2.27 -3.59 -36.04
C GLY A 328 1.95 -5.00 -35.53
N LEU A 329 0.95 -5.13 -34.64
CA LEU A 329 0.46 -6.45 -34.20
C LEU A 329 -0.21 -7.23 -35.33
N ILE A 330 -0.89 -6.53 -36.24
CA ILE A 330 -1.62 -7.19 -37.33
C ILE A 330 -0.64 -7.57 -38.44
N THR A 331 0.27 -6.66 -38.79
CA THR A 331 1.20 -6.81 -39.90
C THR A 331 2.35 -7.75 -39.57
N LEU A 332 2.83 -7.81 -38.32
CA LEU A 332 4.01 -8.59 -37.91
C LEU A 332 5.21 -8.39 -38.86
N ALA A 333 5.49 -7.14 -39.25
CA ALA A 333 6.53 -6.79 -40.21
C ALA A 333 6.33 -7.35 -41.65
N LYS A 334 5.09 -7.70 -42.02
CA LYS A 334 4.73 -8.11 -43.38
C LYS A 334 4.97 -6.96 -44.36
N GLY A 335 5.88 -7.16 -45.32
CA GLY A 335 6.29 -6.12 -46.27
C GLY A 335 7.38 -5.17 -45.75
N ALA A 336 7.83 -5.32 -44.50
CA ALA A 336 8.95 -4.56 -43.94
C ALA A 336 10.30 -5.10 -44.46
N GLY A 337 11.37 -4.33 -44.23
CA GLY A 337 12.72 -4.61 -44.70
C GLY A 337 13.28 -5.94 -44.19
N LYS A 338 14.42 -6.39 -44.76
CA LYS A 338 15.04 -7.68 -44.42
C LYS A 338 15.54 -7.75 -42.96
N LEU A 339 15.89 -6.61 -42.38
CA LEU A 339 16.37 -6.51 -40.99
C LEU A 339 15.24 -6.38 -39.97
N ASP A 340 14.01 -6.15 -40.41
CA ASP A 340 12.85 -5.96 -39.55
C ASP A 340 12.36 -7.30 -39.01
N ARG A 341 12.17 -7.37 -37.68
CA ARG A 341 11.79 -8.58 -36.97
C ARG A 341 10.34 -8.51 -36.50
N SER A 342 9.55 -9.56 -36.78
CA SER A 342 8.13 -9.63 -36.39
C SER A 342 7.90 -9.44 -34.88
N ILE A 343 8.84 -9.90 -34.05
CA ILE A 343 8.75 -9.78 -32.59
C ILE A 343 8.75 -8.33 -32.09
N ILE A 344 9.45 -7.42 -32.79
CA ILE A 344 9.53 -6.00 -32.38
C ILE A 344 8.16 -5.35 -32.58
N PHE A 345 7.54 -5.56 -33.73
CA PHE A 345 6.23 -5.01 -34.07
C PHE A 345 5.13 -5.53 -33.14
N MET A 346 5.22 -6.80 -32.76
CA MET A 346 4.32 -7.40 -31.77
C MET A 346 4.50 -6.75 -30.39
N VAL A 347 5.74 -6.67 -29.87
CA VAL A 347 5.99 -6.08 -28.54
C VAL A 347 5.55 -4.62 -28.50
N GLU A 348 5.86 -3.83 -29.52
CA GLU A 348 5.44 -2.43 -29.60
C GLU A 348 3.92 -2.26 -29.64
N GLY A 349 3.21 -3.10 -30.39
CA GLY A 349 1.75 -3.07 -30.38
C GLY A 349 1.15 -3.53 -29.05
N ILE A 350 1.77 -4.50 -28.34
CA ILE A 350 1.35 -4.88 -26.97
C ILE A 350 1.52 -3.70 -26.02
N VAL A 351 2.66 -3.00 -26.08
CA VAL A 351 2.92 -1.81 -25.27
C VAL A 351 1.87 -0.73 -25.57
N ALA A 352 1.54 -0.53 -26.85
CA ALA A 352 0.49 0.40 -27.26
C ALA A 352 -0.88 0.05 -26.69
N ILE A 353 -1.29 -1.22 -26.76
CA ILE A 353 -2.54 -1.70 -26.14
C ILE A 353 -2.50 -1.49 -24.63
N ALA A 354 -1.38 -1.82 -23.97
CA ALA A 354 -1.23 -1.63 -22.53
C ALA A 354 -1.40 -0.16 -22.13
N PHE A 355 -0.82 0.77 -22.90
CA PHE A 355 -1.02 2.21 -22.67
C PHE A 355 -2.47 2.65 -22.86
N LEU A 356 -3.16 2.14 -23.88
CA LEU A 356 -4.58 2.43 -24.08
C LEU A 356 -5.48 1.83 -22.97
N VAL A 357 -5.14 0.64 -22.46
CA VAL A 357 -5.86 0.04 -21.33
C VAL A 357 -5.67 0.90 -20.08
N ILE A 358 -4.45 1.35 -19.78
CA ILE A 358 -4.18 2.26 -18.65
C ILE A 358 -4.96 3.57 -18.85
N ALA A 359 -4.94 4.14 -20.06
CA ALA A 359 -5.72 5.33 -20.41
C ALA A 359 -7.22 5.14 -20.14
N LEU A 360 -7.80 4.01 -20.57
CA LEU A 360 -9.20 3.67 -20.34
C LEU A 360 -9.52 3.52 -18.85
N VAL A 361 -8.66 2.84 -18.09
CA VAL A 361 -8.80 2.71 -16.63
C VAL A 361 -8.81 4.08 -15.97
N LEU A 362 -7.88 4.97 -16.33
CA LEU A 362 -7.82 6.33 -15.79
C LEU A 362 -9.07 7.16 -16.15
N LEU A 363 -9.59 7.04 -17.37
CA LEU A 363 -10.85 7.68 -17.77
C LEU A 363 -12.03 7.17 -16.92
N VAL A 364 -12.14 5.85 -16.73
CA VAL A 364 -13.21 5.24 -15.92
C VAL A 364 -13.09 5.65 -14.45
N LEU A 365 -11.89 5.67 -13.89
CA LEU A 365 -11.66 6.10 -12.51
C LEU A 365 -12.04 7.57 -12.32
N SER A 366 -11.62 8.45 -13.23
CA SER A 366 -12.00 9.86 -13.20
C SER A 366 -13.51 10.05 -13.33
N PHE A 367 -14.16 9.34 -14.25
CA PHE A 367 -15.62 9.39 -14.41
C PHE A 367 -16.37 8.94 -13.16
N LYS A 368 -16.03 7.75 -12.63
CA LYS A 368 -16.66 7.19 -11.42
C LYS A 368 -16.54 8.15 -10.25
N ASP A 369 -15.40 8.80 -10.14
CA ASP A 369 -15.14 9.78 -9.11
C ASP A 369 -16.05 11.02 -9.20
N VAL A 370 -16.09 11.69 -10.36
CA VAL A 370 -16.95 12.85 -10.60
C VAL A 370 -18.43 12.48 -10.45
N ASN A 371 -18.82 11.32 -11.02
CA ASN A 371 -20.19 10.82 -10.98
C ASN A 371 -20.65 10.54 -9.54
N LYS A 372 -19.78 9.95 -8.70
CA LYS A 372 -20.07 9.74 -7.28
C LYS A 372 -20.25 11.08 -6.56
N VAL A 373 -19.33 12.02 -6.75
CA VAL A 373 -19.42 13.35 -6.10
C VAL A 373 -20.70 14.09 -6.49
N GLU A 374 -21.07 14.10 -7.77
CA GLU A 374 -22.32 14.75 -8.21
C GLU A 374 -23.57 14.04 -7.68
N LYS A 375 -23.58 12.70 -7.64
CA LYS A 375 -24.71 11.94 -7.08
C LYS A 375 -24.93 12.25 -5.61
N GLU A 376 -23.84 12.32 -4.84
CA GLU A 376 -23.87 12.70 -3.44
C GLU A 376 -24.32 14.16 -3.26
N GLU A 377 -23.80 15.08 -4.10
CA GLU A 377 -24.26 16.48 -4.11
C GLU A 377 -25.76 16.62 -4.40
N ILE A 378 -26.30 15.84 -5.34
CA ILE A 378 -27.74 15.83 -5.67
C ILE A 378 -28.60 15.31 -4.50
N LYS A 379 -28.11 14.34 -3.72
CA LYS A 379 -28.78 13.87 -2.50
C LYS A 379 -28.77 14.94 -1.40
N GLY A 380 -27.78 15.82 -1.42
CA GLY A 380 -27.59 16.91 -0.47
C GLY A 380 -26.27 16.83 0.31
N ALA A 381 -25.40 15.86 0.04
CA ALA A 381 -24.12 15.75 0.69
C ALA A 381 -23.14 16.78 0.11
N ARG A 382 -22.38 17.47 0.95
CA ARG A 382 -21.42 18.47 0.49
C ARG A 382 -20.21 17.81 -0.15
N VAL A 383 -19.71 18.46 -1.19
CA VAL A 383 -18.43 18.07 -1.80
C VAL A 383 -17.32 18.15 -0.74
N ARG A 384 -16.58 17.05 -0.59
CA ARG A 384 -15.53 16.94 0.42
C ARG A 384 -14.47 18.01 0.23
N SER A 385 -14.06 18.63 1.34
CA SER A 385 -12.93 19.56 1.32
C SER A 385 -11.59 18.83 1.13
N TRP A 386 -10.53 19.57 0.82
CA TRP A 386 -9.18 18.99 0.80
C TRP A 386 -8.77 18.41 2.15
N CYS A 387 -9.16 19.04 3.26
CA CYS A 387 -8.82 18.55 4.61
C CYS A 387 -9.45 17.16 4.85
N GLU A 388 -10.74 17.01 4.55
CA GLU A 388 -11.46 15.73 4.66
C GLU A 388 -10.86 14.67 3.73
N THR A 389 -10.52 15.07 2.50
CA THR A 389 -9.91 14.15 1.52
C THR A 389 -8.56 13.65 2.02
N ARG A 390 -7.72 14.55 2.53
CA ARG A 390 -6.42 14.20 3.10
C ARG A 390 -6.54 13.28 4.32
N GLN A 391 -7.52 13.54 5.19
CA GLN A 391 -7.76 12.70 6.35
C GLN A 391 -8.18 11.29 5.94
N SER A 392 -9.19 11.17 5.07
CA SER A 392 -9.64 9.87 4.55
C SER A 392 -8.53 9.11 3.79
N LEU A 393 -7.68 9.81 3.03
CA LEU A 393 -6.51 9.19 2.40
C LEU A 393 -5.47 8.69 3.42
N SER A 394 -5.34 9.35 4.57
CA SER A 394 -4.39 8.96 5.61
C SER A 394 -4.91 7.79 6.46
N GLU A 395 -6.22 7.72 6.70
CA GLU A 395 -6.86 6.69 7.53
C GLU A 395 -7.10 5.42 6.72
N ASP A 396 -7.77 5.53 5.56
CA ASP A 396 -8.20 4.38 4.75
C ASP A 396 -7.35 4.17 3.49
N GLY A 397 -6.82 5.26 2.93
CA GLY A 397 -6.18 5.25 1.59
C GLY A 397 -4.69 4.91 1.57
N LEU A 398 -4.01 4.96 2.72
CA LEU A 398 -2.55 4.87 2.79
C LEU A 398 -1.99 3.55 2.22
N PRO A 399 -2.54 2.36 2.54
CA PRO A 399 -2.04 1.10 1.98
C PRO A 399 -2.08 1.06 0.46
N TYR A 400 -3.13 1.62 -0.14
CA TYR A 400 -3.32 1.68 -1.59
C TYR A 400 -2.37 2.68 -2.22
N LEU A 401 -2.20 3.88 -1.63
CA LEU A 401 -1.29 4.89 -2.15
C LEU A 401 0.17 4.42 -2.18
N VAL A 402 0.60 3.70 -1.14
CA VAL A 402 1.98 3.19 -1.05
C VAL A 402 2.21 2.02 -2.00
N SER A 403 1.22 1.15 -2.20
CA SER A 403 1.34 -0.02 -3.07
C SER A 403 1.11 0.27 -4.55
N MET A 404 0.35 1.31 -4.91
CA MET A 404 -0.02 1.61 -6.29
C MET A 404 1.17 1.77 -7.25
N PRO A 405 2.26 2.50 -6.93
CA PRO A 405 3.39 2.63 -7.85
C PRO A 405 4.08 1.29 -8.14
N ALA A 406 4.29 0.48 -7.09
CA ALA A 406 4.88 -0.85 -7.23
C ALA A 406 3.98 -1.77 -8.06
N LEU A 407 2.67 -1.76 -7.81
CA LEU A 407 1.70 -2.54 -8.58
C LEU A 407 1.67 -2.14 -10.05
N VAL A 408 1.69 -0.84 -10.37
CA VAL A 408 1.71 -0.37 -11.77
C VAL A 408 2.97 -0.84 -12.50
N ILE A 409 4.13 -0.72 -11.86
CA ILE A 409 5.40 -1.16 -12.44
C ILE A 409 5.42 -2.69 -12.60
N ILE A 410 4.98 -3.44 -11.60
CA ILE A 410 4.92 -4.90 -11.64
C ILE A 410 3.98 -5.36 -12.75
N ILE A 411 2.77 -4.79 -12.82
CA ILE A 411 1.81 -5.11 -13.88
C ILE A 411 2.45 -4.81 -15.23
N PHE A 412 3.08 -3.66 -15.43
CA PHE A 412 3.69 -3.31 -16.71
C PHE A 412 4.82 -4.28 -17.11
N ILE A 413 5.78 -4.52 -16.22
CA ILE A 413 6.95 -5.37 -16.48
C ILE A 413 6.56 -6.84 -16.68
N VAL A 414 5.53 -7.32 -15.98
CA VAL A 414 5.10 -8.73 -16.04
C VAL A 414 4.11 -8.96 -17.18
N PHE A 415 3.19 -8.02 -17.43
CA PHE A 415 2.14 -8.17 -18.43
C PHE A 415 2.70 -8.24 -19.85
N ILE A 416 3.67 -7.38 -20.19
CA ILE A 416 4.21 -7.34 -21.56
C ILE A 416 4.85 -8.69 -21.96
N PRO A 417 5.79 -9.28 -21.19
CA PRO A 417 6.35 -10.59 -21.52
C PRO A 417 5.29 -11.69 -21.57
N ILE A 418 4.36 -11.74 -20.61
CA ILE A 418 3.31 -12.77 -20.59
C ILE A 418 2.45 -12.71 -21.85
N VAL A 419 1.94 -11.52 -22.20
CA VAL A 419 1.13 -11.35 -23.41
C VAL A 419 1.96 -11.65 -24.65
N THR A 420 3.23 -11.26 -24.69
CA THR A 420 4.13 -11.58 -25.80
C THR A 420 4.30 -13.09 -25.96
N THR A 421 4.53 -13.84 -24.88
CA THR A 421 4.66 -15.30 -24.92
C THR A 421 3.36 -15.97 -25.35
N ILE A 422 2.20 -15.49 -24.88
CA ILE A 422 0.89 -15.99 -25.32
C ILE A 422 0.71 -15.72 -26.82
N LEU A 423 1.04 -14.52 -27.30
CA LEU A 423 0.92 -14.20 -28.72
C LEU A 423 1.92 -14.98 -29.58
N LEU A 424 3.14 -15.22 -29.11
CA LEU A 424 4.11 -16.11 -29.78
C LEU A 424 3.59 -17.55 -29.87
N SER A 425 2.84 -18.03 -28.88
CA SER A 425 2.29 -19.40 -28.94
C SER A 425 1.29 -19.61 -30.09
N ILE A 426 0.69 -18.55 -30.61
CA ILE A 426 -0.25 -18.55 -31.74
C ILE A 426 0.38 -18.05 -33.05
N THR A 427 1.72 -18.02 -33.13
CA THR A 427 2.46 -17.72 -34.37
C THR A 427 3.21 -18.93 -34.88
N GLY A 428 3.50 -18.95 -36.18
CA GLY A 428 4.34 -19.97 -36.81
C GLY A 428 5.83 -19.69 -36.63
N MET A 429 6.27 -19.30 -35.41
CA MET A 429 7.69 -19.09 -35.13
C MET A 429 8.38 -20.44 -34.90
N ASP A 430 9.34 -20.78 -35.76
CA ASP A 430 10.14 -22.00 -35.67
C ASP A 430 11.65 -21.67 -35.80
N PRO A 431 12.57 -22.65 -35.62
CA PRO A 431 14.01 -22.41 -35.73
C PRO A 431 14.48 -21.86 -37.09
N GLU A 432 13.75 -22.10 -38.17
CA GLU A 432 14.06 -21.63 -39.53
C GLU A 432 13.48 -20.23 -39.81
N HIS A 433 12.35 -19.89 -39.16
CA HIS A 433 11.57 -18.67 -39.37
C HIS A 433 11.57 -17.73 -38.14
N GLN A 434 12.67 -17.64 -37.41
CA GLN A 434 12.76 -16.83 -36.17
C GLN A 434 12.61 -15.31 -36.40
N ALA A 435 13.05 -14.80 -37.55
CA ALA A 435 13.06 -13.36 -37.82
C ALA A 435 11.71 -12.85 -38.33
N LYS A 436 11.03 -13.65 -39.18
CA LYS A 436 9.75 -13.31 -39.79
C LYS A 436 8.80 -14.49 -39.67
N PHE A 437 7.74 -14.30 -38.92
CA PHE A 437 6.69 -15.29 -38.72
C PHE A 437 5.32 -14.65 -38.91
N SER A 438 4.32 -15.48 -39.17
CA SER A 438 2.94 -15.06 -39.33
C SER A 438 2.04 -15.70 -38.26
N TRP A 439 0.81 -15.21 -38.14
CA TRP A 439 -0.17 -15.78 -37.24
C TRP A 439 -0.54 -17.19 -37.69
N ASP A 440 -0.39 -18.16 -36.80
CA ASP A 440 -0.76 -19.55 -36.99
C ASP A 440 -1.38 -20.09 -35.70
N ILE A 441 -2.68 -19.83 -35.58
CA ILE A 441 -3.36 -19.77 -34.29
C ILE A 441 -3.49 -21.14 -33.61
N ILE A 442 -3.60 -22.21 -34.39
CA ILE A 442 -4.00 -23.54 -33.88
C ILE A 442 -2.91 -24.59 -34.09
N SER A 443 -1.98 -24.41 -35.05
CA SER A 443 -1.04 -25.46 -35.45
C SER A 443 -0.18 -25.96 -34.29
N ASN A 444 0.41 -25.05 -33.51
CA ASN A 444 1.26 -25.39 -32.35
C ASN A 444 0.50 -26.21 -31.31
N TYR A 445 -0.74 -25.81 -31.01
CA TYR A 445 -1.59 -26.50 -30.04
C TYR A 445 -2.05 -27.87 -30.55
N LYS A 446 -2.42 -27.97 -31.84
CA LYS A 446 -2.80 -29.24 -32.46
C LYS A 446 -1.63 -30.21 -32.49
N MET A 447 -0.43 -29.74 -32.84
CA MET A 447 0.81 -30.52 -32.84
C MET A 447 1.05 -31.16 -31.46
N ILE A 448 0.97 -30.38 -30.39
CA ILE A 448 1.14 -30.87 -29.01
C ILE A 448 0.01 -31.83 -28.60
N ALA A 449 -1.25 -31.45 -28.85
CA ALA A 449 -2.41 -32.21 -28.38
C ALA A 449 -2.54 -33.58 -29.07
N LEU A 450 -2.24 -33.65 -30.37
CA LEU A 450 -2.29 -34.90 -31.14
C LEU A 450 -1.00 -35.72 -31.05
N GLY A 451 0.04 -35.19 -30.40
CA GLY A 451 1.35 -35.85 -30.34
C GLY A 451 2.02 -35.94 -31.70
N GLU A 452 1.70 -35.02 -32.61
CA GLU A 452 2.20 -34.99 -33.98
C GLU A 452 3.52 -34.20 -34.05
N GLY A 453 4.32 -34.48 -35.09
CA GLY A 453 5.58 -33.78 -35.31
C GLY A 453 6.65 -34.05 -34.26
N MET A 454 7.74 -33.29 -34.35
CA MET A 454 8.93 -33.50 -33.53
C MET A 454 8.66 -33.21 -32.04
N ALA A 455 8.03 -32.08 -31.74
CA ALA A 455 7.78 -31.67 -30.36
C ALA A 455 6.57 -32.38 -29.72
N GLY A 456 5.50 -32.63 -30.47
CA GLY A 456 4.29 -33.27 -29.93
C GLY A 456 4.54 -34.71 -29.47
N SER A 457 5.32 -35.48 -30.24
CA SER A 457 5.57 -36.91 -29.97
C SER A 457 6.27 -37.19 -28.63
N ILE A 458 7.05 -36.24 -28.12
CA ILE A 458 7.79 -36.35 -26.86
C ILE A 458 7.13 -35.61 -25.69
N PHE A 459 6.26 -34.63 -25.96
CA PHE A 459 5.69 -33.71 -24.98
C PHE A 459 5.07 -34.42 -23.77
N TRP A 460 4.18 -35.40 -24.00
CA TRP A 460 3.46 -36.08 -22.92
C TRP A 460 4.37 -36.93 -22.03
N LYS A 461 5.46 -37.48 -22.59
CA LYS A 461 6.46 -38.24 -21.82
C LYS A 461 7.23 -37.32 -20.89
N ILE A 462 7.70 -36.19 -21.43
CA ILE A 462 8.42 -35.16 -20.68
C ILE A 462 7.51 -34.52 -19.63
N LEU A 463 6.24 -34.24 -19.95
CA LEU A 463 5.25 -33.73 -19.00
C LEU A 463 5.03 -34.72 -17.84
N GLY A 464 4.90 -36.01 -18.14
CA GLY A 464 4.75 -37.05 -17.13
C GLY A 464 5.93 -37.07 -16.16
N TRP A 465 7.17 -37.03 -16.67
CA TRP A 465 8.35 -36.90 -15.83
C TRP A 465 8.39 -35.57 -15.08
N THR A 466 8.05 -34.45 -15.72
CA THR A 466 8.03 -33.11 -15.08
C THR A 466 7.09 -33.09 -13.87
N ILE A 467 5.93 -33.75 -13.96
CA ILE A 467 5.00 -33.88 -12.82
C ILE A 467 5.62 -34.73 -11.70
N ILE A 468 6.21 -35.88 -12.03
CA ILE A 468 6.87 -36.77 -11.06
C ILE A 468 8.04 -36.05 -10.37
N TRP A 469 8.89 -35.38 -11.15
CA TRP A 469 9.97 -34.52 -10.70
C TRP A 469 9.46 -33.46 -9.74
N THR A 470 8.46 -32.69 -10.15
CA THR A 470 7.93 -31.56 -9.38
C THR A 470 7.35 -32.04 -8.06
N LEU A 471 6.53 -33.09 -8.08
CA LEU A 471 5.93 -33.65 -6.87
C LEU A 471 6.99 -34.28 -5.98
N GLY A 472 7.87 -35.11 -6.53
CA GLY A 472 8.92 -35.82 -5.79
C GLY A 472 9.91 -34.87 -5.14
N ALA A 473 10.54 -34.00 -5.93
CA ALA A 473 11.55 -33.06 -5.46
C ALA A 473 10.98 -32.05 -4.46
N THR A 474 9.81 -31.46 -4.76
CA THR A 474 9.21 -30.46 -3.88
C THR A 474 8.69 -31.07 -2.59
N THR A 475 7.97 -32.20 -2.66
CA THR A 475 7.44 -32.85 -1.46
C THR A 475 8.56 -33.33 -0.55
N LEU A 476 9.64 -33.86 -1.13
CA LEU A 476 10.83 -34.26 -0.36
C LEU A 476 11.47 -33.05 0.34
N ALA A 477 11.68 -31.95 -0.37
CA ALA A 477 12.21 -30.71 0.21
C ALA A 477 11.33 -30.18 1.35
N ILE A 478 10.01 -30.18 1.12
CA ILE A 478 9.00 -29.77 2.10
C ILE A 478 9.08 -30.63 3.35
N PHE A 479 9.06 -31.95 3.18
CA PHE A 479 9.10 -32.90 4.27
C PHE A 479 10.37 -32.74 5.11
N ILE A 480 11.55 -32.72 4.48
CA ILE A 480 12.83 -32.57 5.17
C ILE A 480 12.90 -31.22 5.90
N GLY A 481 12.54 -30.12 5.21
CA GLY A 481 12.60 -28.79 5.80
C GLY A 481 11.67 -28.62 7.00
N PHE A 482 10.44 -29.14 6.92
CA PHE A 482 9.52 -29.15 8.05
C PHE A 482 9.99 -30.03 9.20
N ALA A 483 10.47 -31.24 8.90
CA ALA A 483 10.99 -32.14 9.92
C ALA A 483 12.15 -31.50 10.70
N LEU A 484 13.10 -30.89 10.00
CA LEU A 484 14.22 -30.16 10.61
C LEU A 484 13.74 -28.94 11.40
N ALA A 485 12.75 -28.20 10.90
CA ALA A 485 12.22 -27.02 11.57
C ALA A 485 11.54 -27.40 12.89
N LEU A 486 10.70 -28.44 12.88
CA LEU A 486 10.05 -28.97 14.08
C LEU A 486 11.06 -29.50 15.09
N LEU A 487 12.08 -30.22 14.63
CA LEU A 487 13.15 -30.75 15.47
C LEU A 487 13.88 -29.61 16.17
N LEU A 488 14.39 -28.61 15.43
CA LEU A 488 15.17 -27.51 15.99
C LEU A 488 14.36 -26.49 16.78
N ASN A 489 13.03 -26.45 16.57
CA ASN A 489 12.16 -25.61 17.38
C ASN A 489 12.01 -26.15 18.82
N ASN A 490 12.24 -27.46 19.05
CA ASN A 490 12.11 -28.07 20.36
C ASN A 490 13.13 -27.51 21.39
N GLU A 491 12.65 -27.05 22.55
CA GLU A 491 13.47 -26.48 23.63
C GLU A 491 14.56 -27.42 24.19
N ARG A 492 14.39 -28.75 24.04
CA ARG A 492 15.34 -29.76 24.53
C ARG A 492 16.67 -29.81 23.74
N ILE A 493 16.70 -29.24 22.54
CA ILE A 493 17.89 -29.28 21.69
C ILE A 493 18.89 -28.21 22.13
N LYS A 494 20.08 -28.65 22.51
CA LYS A 494 21.23 -27.78 22.82
C LYS A 494 21.98 -27.43 21.52
N GLY A 495 22.61 -26.26 21.48
CA GLY A 495 23.41 -25.84 20.31
C GLY A 495 22.60 -25.43 19.08
N LYS A 496 21.33 -25.01 19.25
CA LYS A 496 20.41 -24.66 18.14
C LYS A 496 21.01 -23.72 17.09
N THR A 497 21.81 -22.74 17.52
CA THR A 497 22.45 -21.78 16.61
C THR A 497 23.38 -22.46 15.63
N PHE A 498 24.19 -23.42 16.08
CA PHE A 498 25.10 -24.17 15.22
C PHE A 498 24.32 -24.99 14.18
N PHE A 499 23.35 -25.77 14.63
CA PHE A 499 22.54 -26.60 13.72
C PHE A 499 21.72 -25.75 12.73
N ARG A 500 21.15 -24.61 13.17
CA ARG A 500 20.48 -23.66 12.27
C ARG A 500 21.42 -23.17 11.17
N SER A 501 22.65 -22.79 11.52
CA SER A 501 23.63 -22.35 10.53
C SER A 501 23.95 -23.45 9.53
N VAL A 502 24.22 -24.68 10.01
CA VAL A 502 24.55 -25.83 9.14
C VAL A 502 23.41 -26.14 8.17
N TYR A 503 22.16 -26.19 8.64
CA TYR A 503 21.02 -26.50 7.78
C TYR A 503 20.61 -25.36 6.84
N LEU A 504 21.15 -24.15 7.01
CA LEU A 504 20.96 -23.05 6.07
C LEU A 504 22.06 -23.00 5.00
N LEU A 505 23.18 -23.71 5.19
CA LEU A 505 24.30 -23.73 4.23
C LEU A 505 23.90 -24.10 2.80
N PRO A 506 23.02 -25.10 2.54
CA PRO A 506 22.66 -25.48 1.18
C PRO A 506 22.01 -24.33 0.40
N TRP A 507 21.31 -23.41 1.09
CA TRP A 507 20.73 -22.21 0.48
C TRP A 507 21.69 -21.02 0.47
N ALA A 508 22.66 -20.98 1.39
CA ALA A 508 23.65 -19.91 1.46
C ALA A 508 24.70 -20.00 0.33
N VAL A 509 24.98 -21.22 -0.14
CA VAL A 509 25.88 -21.46 -1.28
C VAL A 509 25.08 -21.33 -2.60
N PRO A 510 25.59 -20.63 -3.62
CA PRO A 510 24.91 -20.56 -4.92
C PRO A 510 24.63 -21.94 -5.52
N ALA A 511 23.36 -22.21 -5.82
CA ALA A 511 22.90 -23.53 -6.25
C ALA A 511 23.66 -24.09 -7.46
N PHE A 512 24.03 -23.24 -8.43
CA PHE A 512 24.74 -23.71 -9.63
C PHE A 512 26.10 -24.35 -9.31
N ILE A 513 26.85 -23.82 -8.33
CA ILE A 513 28.14 -24.38 -7.90
C ILE A 513 27.88 -25.75 -7.27
N THR A 514 26.87 -25.83 -6.40
CA THR A 514 26.55 -27.06 -5.70
C THR A 514 26.09 -28.17 -6.66
N ILE A 515 25.24 -27.85 -7.64
CA ILE A 515 24.77 -28.80 -8.64
C ILE A 515 25.94 -29.31 -9.50
N LEU A 516 26.82 -28.43 -9.98
CA LEU A 516 28.02 -28.82 -10.72
C LEU A 516 28.97 -29.68 -9.88
N PHE A 517 29.12 -29.37 -8.60
CA PHE A 517 29.91 -30.18 -7.68
C PHE A 517 29.35 -31.60 -7.56
N PHE A 518 28.04 -31.75 -7.35
CA PHE A 518 27.39 -33.06 -7.33
C PHE A 518 27.45 -33.77 -8.69
N SER A 519 27.42 -33.02 -9.80
CA SER A 519 27.62 -33.56 -11.15
C SER A 519 29.00 -34.21 -11.29
N ILE A 520 30.06 -33.55 -10.82
CA ILE A 520 31.43 -34.07 -10.86
C ILE A 520 31.57 -35.30 -9.95
N LEU A 521 31.05 -35.21 -8.73
CA LEU A 521 31.08 -36.33 -7.78
C LEU A 521 30.33 -37.56 -8.30
N SER A 522 29.26 -37.35 -9.07
CA SER A 522 28.42 -38.40 -9.66
C SER A 522 28.90 -38.87 -11.04
N SER A 523 30.08 -38.42 -11.50
CA SER A 523 30.68 -38.94 -12.73
C SER A 523 31.03 -40.44 -12.60
N PRO A 524 31.23 -41.18 -13.71
CA PRO A 524 31.49 -42.62 -13.64
C PRO A 524 32.67 -43.05 -12.75
N ASN A 525 33.68 -42.18 -12.60
CA ASN A 525 34.85 -42.37 -11.74
C ASN A 525 34.85 -41.40 -10.55
N GLY A 526 33.70 -40.76 -10.27
CA GLY A 526 33.55 -39.77 -9.22
C GLY A 526 33.45 -40.42 -7.85
N VAL A 527 33.89 -39.71 -6.82
CA VAL A 527 33.95 -40.22 -5.44
C VAL A 527 32.58 -40.72 -4.94
N LEU A 528 31.50 -40.03 -5.30
CA LEU A 528 30.15 -40.44 -4.87
C LEU A 528 29.71 -41.73 -5.58
N THR A 529 30.01 -41.86 -6.88
CA THR A 529 29.71 -43.08 -7.64
C THR A 529 30.47 -44.28 -7.09
N GLU A 530 31.78 -44.14 -6.83
CA GLU A 530 32.61 -45.21 -6.26
C GLU A 530 32.13 -45.61 -4.85
N MET A 531 31.82 -44.62 -4.01
CA MET A 531 31.28 -44.88 -2.67
C MET A 531 29.95 -45.65 -2.72
N LEU A 532 29.05 -45.29 -3.64
CA LEU A 532 27.76 -45.95 -3.77
C LEU A 532 27.88 -47.35 -4.42
N ARG A 533 28.84 -47.57 -5.33
CA ARG A 533 29.14 -48.91 -5.86
C ARG A 533 29.58 -49.87 -4.75
N GLY A 534 30.36 -49.39 -3.78
CA GLY A 534 30.77 -50.19 -2.62
C GLY A 534 29.59 -50.67 -1.75
N VAL A 535 28.44 -50.00 -1.82
CA VAL A 535 27.23 -50.33 -1.04
C VAL A 535 26.18 -51.08 -1.86
N PHE A 536 25.97 -50.66 -3.11
CA PHE A 536 24.87 -51.12 -3.97
C PHE A 536 25.32 -52.03 -5.12
N GLY A 537 26.63 -52.26 -5.29
CA GLY A 537 27.23 -53.12 -6.31
C GLY A 537 27.87 -52.37 -7.48
N GLU A 538 28.80 -53.03 -8.18
CA GLU A 538 29.60 -52.43 -9.26
C GLU A 538 28.78 -52.00 -10.49
N GLY A 539 27.58 -52.55 -10.67
CA GLY A 539 26.68 -52.20 -11.77
C GLY A 539 26.03 -50.81 -11.66
N LEU A 540 26.18 -50.10 -10.53
CA LEU A 540 25.55 -48.79 -10.34
C LEU A 540 26.19 -47.73 -11.25
N GLN A 541 25.35 -47.08 -12.07
CA GLN A 541 25.78 -45.98 -12.96
C GLN A 541 24.88 -44.76 -12.77
N ILE A 542 25.31 -43.80 -11.94
CA ILE A 542 24.46 -42.65 -11.58
C ILE A 542 23.99 -41.86 -12.80
N LYS A 543 24.90 -41.51 -13.73
CA LYS A 543 24.61 -40.66 -14.88
C LYS A 543 24.10 -41.40 -16.13
N ASN A 544 24.28 -42.70 -16.20
CA ASN A 544 23.92 -43.49 -17.39
C ASN A 544 22.65 -44.32 -17.20
N ASP A 545 22.24 -44.56 -15.95
CA ASP A 545 20.96 -45.19 -15.64
C ASP A 545 19.86 -44.12 -15.51
N PRO A 546 18.79 -44.17 -16.34
CA PRO A 546 17.70 -43.19 -16.29
C PRO A 546 17.03 -43.09 -14.92
N PHE A 547 16.78 -44.23 -14.26
CA PHE A 547 16.09 -44.25 -12.97
C PHE A 547 16.99 -43.68 -11.87
N VAL A 548 18.26 -44.08 -11.83
CA VAL A 548 19.21 -43.59 -10.82
C VAL A 548 19.45 -42.08 -11.00
N SER A 549 19.62 -41.60 -12.24
CA SER A 549 19.75 -40.16 -12.53
C SER A 549 18.55 -39.38 -12.01
N LYS A 550 17.33 -39.85 -12.28
CA LYS A 550 16.06 -39.24 -11.82
C LYS A 550 15.98 -39.17 -10.28
N VAL A 551 16.35 -40.25 -9.59
CA VAL A 551 16.36 -40.30 -8.12
C VAL A 551 17.40 -39.35 -7.54
N VAL A 552 18.62 -39.32 -8.08
CA VAL A 552 19.70 -38.45 -7.60
C VAL A 552 19.33 -36.98 -7.77
N LEU A 553 18.75 -36.59 -8.91
CA LEU A 553 18.25 -35.24 -9.12
C LEU A 553 17.21 -34.84 -8.06
N ILE A 554 16.25 -35.74 -7.76
CA ILE A 554 15.21 -35.48 -6.74
C ILE A 554 15.86 -35.29 -5.37
N CYS A 555 16.85 -36.10 -5.02
CA CYS A 555 17.59 -35.97 -3.76
C CYS A 555 18.38 -34.66 -3.66
N ILE A 556 19.07 -34.26 -4.73
CA ILE A 556 19.81 -32.98 -4.78
C ILE A 556 18.84 -31.81 -4.57
N GLN A 557 17.70 -31.81 -5.27
CA GLN A 557 16.70 -30.76 -5.11
C GLN A 557 16.02 -30.81 -3.73
N GLY A 558 15.77 -32.00 -3.20
CA GLY A 558 15.26 -32.21 -1.85
C GLY A 558 16.17 -31.55 -0.82
N TRP A 559 17.48 -31.77 -0.93
CA TRP A 559 18.48 -31.18 -0.05
C TRP A 559 18.57 -29.65 -0.20
N LEU A 560 18.71 -29.13 -1.43
CA LEU A 560 18.77 -27.68 -1.69
C LEU A 560 17.49 -26.96 -1.23
N GLY A 561 16.33 -27.48 -1.64
CA GLY A 561 15.02 -26.89 -1.32
C GLY A 561 14.68 -26.97 0.17
N SER A 562 15.12 -28.02 0.87
CA SER A 562 14.80 -28.19 2.30
C SER A 562 15.27 -27.04 3.18
N SER A 563 16.37 -26.37 2.80
CA SER A 563 16.94 -25.26 3.55
C SER A 563 16.04 -24.02 3.53
N TYR A 564 15.46 -23.72 2.37
CA TYR A 564 14.47 -22.64 2.23
C TYR A 564 13.21 -22.95 3.02
N ILE A 565 12.67 -24.16 2.89
CA ILE A 565 11.48 -24.59 3.65
C ILE A 565 11.78 -24.55 5.16
N PHE A 566 12.95 -25.01 5.58
CA PHE A 566 13.39 -24.98 6.97
C PHE A 566 13.39 -23.56 7.54
N LEU A 567 13.97 -22.59 6.82
CA LEU A 567 13.99 -21.18 7.22
C LEU A 567 12.58 -20.62 7.38
N LEU A 568 11.75 -20.85 6.37
CA LEU A 568 10.37 -20.37 6.28
C LEU A 568 9.50 -20.96 7.41
N ALA A 569 9.52 -22.28 7.57
CA ALA A 569 8.80 -23.00 8.61
C ALA A 569 9.26 -22.58 10.01
N THR A 570 10.58 -22.38 10.20
CA THR A 570 11.13 -21.89 11.47
C THR A 570 10.64 -20.49 11.82
N GLY A 571 10.55 -19.59 10.84
CA GLY A 571 10.02 -18.23 11.05
C GLY A 571 8.55 -18.25 11.48
N VAL A 572 7.73 -19.07 10.83
CA VAL A 572 6.32 -19.26 11.18
C VAL A 572 6.15 -19.94 12.54
N LEU A 573 6.94 -20.97 12.85
CA LEU A 573 6.90 -21.63 14.15
C LEU A 573 7.21 -20.66 15.30
N GLN A 574 8.08 -19.68 15.08
CA GLN A 574 8.46 -18.67 16.07
C GLN A 574 7.41 -17.56 16.25
N SER A 575 6.48 -17.38 15.30
CA SER A 575 5.40 -16.38 15.41
C SER A 575 4.19 -16.89 16.20
N ILE A 576 4.07 -18.21 16.40
CA ILE A 576 2.97 -18.81 17.16
C ILE A 576 3.09 -18.41 18.63
N ASN A 577 2.02 -17.80 19.17
CA ASN A 577 1.98 -17.38 20.57
C ASN A 577 2.13 -18.59 21.51
N LYS A 578 2.98 -18.46 22.53
CA LYS A 578 3.22 -19.48 23.55
C LYS A 578 1.97 -19.77 24.39
N ASP A 579 1.09 -18.78 24.58
CA ASP A 579 -0.15 -18.92 25.34
C ASP A 579 -1.05 -20.06 24.81
N LEU A 580 -1.01 -20.33 23.49
CA LEU A 580 -1.76 -21.44 22.89
C LEU A 580 -1.25 -22.81 23.36
N TYR A 581 0.06 -22.94 23.55
CA TYR A 581 0.66 -24.18 24.05
C TYR A 581 0.44 -24.34 25.55
N GLU A 582 0.48 -23.24 26.31
CA GLU A 582 0.19 -23.23 27.75
C GLU A 582 -1.27 -23.60 28.03
N ALA A 583 -2.22 -23.03 27.28
CA ALA A 583 -3.63 -23.41 27.36
C ALA A 583 -3.84 -24.90 27.05
N ALA A 584 -3.17 -25.42 26.02
CA ALA A 584 -3.23 -26.84 25.68
C ALA A 584 -2.62 -27.74 26.76
N ASP A 585 -1.59 -27.27 27.47
CA ASP A 585 -1.01 -27.99 28.61
C ASP A 585 -1.98 -28.03 29.81
N ILE A 586 -2.74 -26.95 30.05
CA ILE A 586 -3.82 -26.92 31.05
C ILE A 586 -4.93 -27.91 30.69
N ASP A 587 -5.28 -28.03 29.41
CA ASP A 587 -6.25 -29.00 28.89
C ASP A 587 -5.73 -30.46 28.84
N GLY A 588 -4.49 -30.72 29.31
CA GLY A 588 -3.90 -32.05 29.33
C GLY A 588 -3.50 -32.60 27.95
N ALA A 589 -3.26 -31.72 26.97
CA ALA A 589 -2.87 -32.14 25.62
C ALA A 589 -1.42 -32.66 25.57
N SER A 590 -1.25 -33.93 25.20
CA SER A 590 0.08 -34.51 24.92
C SER A 590 0.85 -33.74 23.83
N ALA A 591 2.18 -33.85 23.81
CA ALA A 591 3.03 -33.22 22.79
C ALA A 591 2.63 -33.57 21.34
N PHE A 592 2.21 -34.82 21.10
CA PHE A 592 1.73 -35.26 19.78
C PHE A 592 0.38 -34.61 19.41
N LYS A 593 -0.54 -34.48 20.38
CA LYS A 593 -1.80 -33.73 20.18
C LYS A 593 -1.52 -32.27 19.85
N LYS A 594 -0.61 -31.60 20.58
CA LYS A 594 -0.19 -30.21 20.30
C LYS A 594 0.41 -30.07 18.90
N LEU A 595 1.26 -31.03 18.50
CA LEU A 595 1.86 -31.04 17.15
C LEU A 595 0.80 -31.12 16.05
N ILE A 596 -0.13 -32.08 16.10
CA ILE A 596 -1.11 -32.32 15.03
C ILE A 596 -2.27 -31.30 15.06
N LYS A 597 -2.70 -30.84 16.25
CA LYS A 597 -3.88 -30.00 16.40
C LYS A 597 -3.58 -28.50 16.43
N ILE A 598 -2.35 -28.10 16.79
CA ILE A 598 -1.97 -26.69 16.90
C ILE A 598 -0.87 -26.39 15.89
N THR A 599 0.29 -27.03 16.03
CA THR A 599 1.50 -26.63 15.30
C THR A 599 1.38 -26.85 13.80
N ILE A 600 1.12 -28.09 13.34
CA ILE A 600 1.07 -28.42 11.91
C ILE A 600 -0.01 -27.60 11.18
N PRO A 601 -1.26 -27.50 11.67
CA PRO A 601 -2.30 -26.73 10.99
C PRO A 601 -1.98 -25.24 10.87
N LEU A 602 -1.47 -24.61 11.95
CA LEU A 602 -1.11 -23.19 11.93
C LEU A 602 0.04 -22.91 10.98
N VAL A 603 1.06 -23.78 11.00
CA VAL A 603 2.22 -23.63 10.13
C VAL A 603 1.81 -23.85 8.67
N LEU A 604 1.08 -24.92 8.35
CA LEU A 604 0.62 -25.18 6.98
C LEU A 604 -0.28 -24.06 6.46
N PHE A 605 -1.20 -23.54 7.27
CA PHE A 605 -2.08 -22.44 6.86
C PHE A 605 -1.30 -21.18 6.49
N GLN A 606 -0.29 -20.82 7.28
CA GLN A 606 0.55 -19.64 7.02
C GLN A 606 1.55 -19.85 5.88
N THR A 607 2.03 -21.08 5.68
CA THR A 607 3.05 -21.39 4.67
C THR A 607 2.49 -21.84 3.32
N ALA A 608 1.22 -22.28 3.25
CA ALA A 608 0.61 -22.88 2.07
C ALA A 608 0.79 -22.05 0.78
N PRO A 609 0.57 -20.72 0.74
CA PRO A 609 0.77 -19.94 -0.48
C PRO A 609 2.22 -20.00 -1.01
N LEU A 610 3.20 -20.04 -0.10
CA LEU A 610 4.61 -20.12 -0.45
C LEU A 610 5.01 -21.53 -0.89
N LEU A 611 4.38 -22.56 -0.33
CA LEU A 611 4.57 -23.94 -0.76
C LEU A 611 4.08 -24.15 -2.20
N VAL A 612 2.94 -23.56 -2.59
CA VAL A 612 2.49 -23.59 -4.00
C VAL A 612 3.55 -22.98 -4.92
N GLY A 613 4.15 -21.86 -4.51
CA GLY A 613 5.26 -21.25 -5.24
C GLY A 613 6.46 -22.17 -5.44
N GLN A 614 6.74 -23.09 -4.49
CA GLN A 614 7.82 -24.08 -4.61
C GLN A 614 7.51 -25.16 -5.66
N TYR A 615 6.25 -25.60 -5.76
CA TYR A 615 5.85 -26.51 -6.84
C TYR A 615 5.98 -25.82 -8.20
N THR A 616 5.52 -24.58 -8.34
CA THR A 616 5.67 -23.79 -9.58
C THR A 616 7.13 -23.58 -9.95
N PHE A 617 8.00 -23.34 -8.97
CA PHE A 617 9.44 -23.20 -9.17
C PHE A 617 10.07 -24.50 -9.69
N ASN A 618 9.81 -25.64 -9.05
CA ASN A 618 10.41 -26.92 -9.45
C ASN A 618 9.88 -27.43 -10.79
N PHE A 619 8.64 -27.11 -11.15
CA PHE A 619 8.09 -27.40 -12.48
C PHE A 619 8.93 -26.79 -13.61
N ASN A 620 9.56 -25.65 -13.35
CA ASN A 620 10.36 -24.90 -14.31
C ASN A 620 11.86 -24.85 -13.94
N ASN A 621 12.36 -25.78 -13.13
CA ASN A 621 13.73 -25.75 -12.60
C ASN A 621 14.76 -26.32 -13.59
N PHE A 622 14.92 -25.62 -14.73
CA PHE A 622 15.85 -25.96 -15.80
C PHE A 622 17.29 -26.13 -15.31
N SER A 623 17.76 -25.21 -14.44
CA SER A 623 19.15 -25.16 -14.01
C SER A 623 19.62 -26.44 -13.31
N ASN A 624 18.75 -27.11 -12.55
CA ASN A 624 19.12 -28.34 -11.87
C ASN A 624 19.38 -29.47 -12.86
N ILE A 625 18.48 -29.65 -13.82
CA ILE A 625 18.58 -30.69 -14.85
C ILE A 625 19.80 -30.41 -15.76
N TYR A 626 19.88 -29.19 -16.29
CA TYR A 626 20.91 -28.84 -17.28
C TYR A 626 22.33 -28.92 -16.70
N LEU A 627 22.54 -28.42 -15.49
CA LEU A 627 23.87 -28.40 -14.87
C LEU A 627 24.31 -29.77 -14.35
N PHE A 628 23.37 -30.65 -13.99
CA PHE A 628 23.73 -31.97 -13.47
C PHE A 628 24.19 -32.90 -14.59
N ASN A 629 23.41 -33.07 -15.65
CA ASN A 629 23.73 -34.00 -16.74
C ASN A 629 23.16 -33.60 -18.10
N SER A 630 22.78 -32.33 -18.29
CA SER A 630 22.26 -31.79 -19.56
C SER A 630 21.08 -32.60 -20.13
N GLY A 631 20.19 -33.09 -19.25
CA GLY A 631 19.00 -33.85 -19.65
C GLY A 631 19.21 -35.36 -19.80
N GLY A 632 20.45 -35.84 -19.75
CA GLY A 632 20.78 -37.24 -19.98
C GLY A 632 20.23 -38.24 -18.94
N PRO A 633 20.42 -39.55 -19.15
CA PRO A 633 21.00 -40.17 -20.35
C PRO A 633 20.08 -40.01 -21.57
N PHE A 634 20.66 -39.96 -22.77
CA PHE A 634 19.90 -39.79 -24.01
C PHE A 634 19.42 -41.15 -24.55
N ASN A 635 18.15 -41.20 -24.94
CA ASN A 635 17.54 -42.38 -25.56
C ASN A 635 16.90 -42.00 -26.90
N PRO A 636 17.67 -42.03 -28.02
CA PRO A 636 17.20 -41.59 -29.32
C PRO A 636 15.99 -42.37 -29.86
N VAL A 637 15.79 -43.61 -29.40
CA VAL A 637 14.62 -44.43 -29.78
C VAL A 637 13.33 -43.85 -29.20
N VAL A 638 13.39 -43.26 -28.01
CA VAL A 638 12.23 -42.77 -27.27
C VAL A 638 11.99 -41.28 -27.48
N TYR A 639 13.06 -40.48 -27.54
CA TYR A 639 12.99 -39.01 -27.57
C TYR A 639 13.61 -38.37 -28.82
N GLY A 640 14.15 -39.17 -29.75
CA GLY A 640 14.96 -38.66 -30.86
C GLY A 640 16.21 -37.92 -30.36
N ASN A 641 16.68 -36.96 -31.15
CA ASN A 641 17.83 -36.10 -30.78
C ASN A 641 17.40 -34.81 -30.08
N LEU A 642 16.21 -34.79 -29.47
CA LEU A 642 15.58 -33.56 -28.97
C LEU A 642 15.63 -33.41 -27.45
N ALA A 643 15.53 -34.52 -26.72
CA ALA A 643 15.48 -34.53 -25.27
C ALA A 643 16.17 -35.79 -24.72
N GLY A 644 16.65 -35.70 -23.49
CA GLY A 644 17.10 -36.84 -22.70
C GLY A 644 16.07 -37.31 -21.68
N GLU A 645 16.41 -38.38 -20.96
CA GLU A 645 15.50 -39.03 -20.01
C GLU A 645 15.14 -38.16 -18.80
N THR A 646 15.98 -37.21 -18.39
CA THR A 646 15.73 -36.36 -17.21
C THR A 646 15.20 -34.97 -17.56
N ASP A 647 15.07 -34.66 -18.85
CA ASP A 647 14.57 -33.36 -19.30
C ASP A 647 13.15 -33.10 -18.82
N ILE A 648 12.94 -31.88 -18.31
CA ILE A 648 11.63 -31.36 -17.91
C ILE A 648 11.12 -30.45 -19.02
N LEU A 649 9.85 -30.04 -19.00
CA LEU A 649 9.23 -29.30 -20.11
C LEU A 649 9.91 -27.99 -20.52
N ILE A 650 10.67 -27.36 -19.62
CA ILE A 650 11.40 -26.12 -19.90
C ILE A 650 12.82 -26.38 -20.44
N SER A 651 13.33 -27.60 -20.33
CA SER A 651 14.57 -28.04 -20.97
C SER A 651 14.40 -28.07 -22.48
#